data_AF-A0A150P0L8-F1
#
_entry.id   AF-A0A150P0L8-F1
#
_cell.length_a   1.000
_cell.length_b   1.000
_cell.length_c   1.000
_cell.angle_alpha   90.00
_cell.angle_beta   90.00
_cell.angle_gamma   90.00
#
_symmetry.space_group_name_H-M   'P 1'
#
loop_
_entity.id
_entity.type
_entity.pdbx_description
1 polymer ?
#
loop_
_entity_poly.entity_id
_entity_poly.type
_entity_poly.pdbx_seq_one_letter_code
_entity_poly.pdbx_strand_id
1 'polypeptide(L)'
;MVLCGWLPGEAAAADAVIFEPGCFTNELPANDDGSSGPQQLPFEINFFDIRYNSVHVNNNGNVTFDGPLNTFTPFPLTTTERAIIAPFFADVDTRGAGSGVVHWGAVDSLTGDGRPAFCAVWASYDPGSEIATGVGHYPAATDKLNVFQLLLVDAHTCHAGEPQCAGPNPPASCNLDSPECTPPPYCPPPVDPGCEAERAGSIYRARGDFDIVFNYDQIQWNAGSASGGAGGIGGETARVGYSPGILPDGTRPDGSYELSKSAQQSPSDSDVSDIFLDSDASFPLSGRSVNGTKAGTYRYEVKDGSLEPGSGTLRVKVTGPSAGGGMAPLAGAPVQICESTPQQEQLRCPWYGLTDANGFFAADRIPLTGEAASGPWLTITAFPPAGSNLIQRQISLPIADAYEDQSLELGAPTPPPAGTAIEPSFGGGGDVPVVFWGEPTTLTTPGCAGGEASYEVKLGANTFTSGPMLLVGGQFTATIPPFYPNHGAATILLQTRCGPSSTSISFPIYIDPSGWIRTVGGAPIEGATVTLFRSETGGPDSFTLVPDGSAIMSPMNRANPSISDAEGHFGWDVLTGYYKVRAEKPGCHAPDDPAQPYVESHVMRIPPPVFDLDLRLDCGTGAVGDTTEPALSVPDDVVIEATGAGGAVATFTVSAIDDADGAVPVICTTPPGSTLPIGVTIVHCYALDGTGNLDYGTFAVIVEDTTAPILTVPGSMTVEPAGPWGAELAFALVALDAVDGVVPAACSPAPGTALPVGLTTVTCSATDAAGNTSIASFDVSVLEWVDSDADAVSDTFDNCPLVANADQADADADGVGDACDSCPLAANASQADADADGVGDLCDNCPGDANPGQGDDDADGEGNACDPVCVAIYRGGAGGAADAFISSAEPNTTSGSYPNLFTGVSGAGEKMGLVAFDLSGIPADATIEGATFSVRALYASTAATLDVHAITAPWTEASVTYSTLNNAFDPAVEASLAAPANLTTTVSCDVTALVQDWVSGALPNHGVLLRELGAGKRTLRSSEEPNVAERPRLDLCYVTP
;
A
#
# COMPACT_ATOMS: atom_id res chain seq x y z
N MET A 1 44.45 -29.68 -24.46
CA MET A 1 45.33 -28.80 -25.26
C MET A 1 44.45 -27.82 -26.05
N VAL A 2 44.03 -26.74 -25.39
CA VAL A 2 43.73 -25.42 -25.94
C VAL A 2 44.20 -24.47 -24.84
N LEU A 3 45.16 -23.61 -25.16
CA LEU A 3 45.86 -22.70 -24.25
C LEU A 3 45.34 -21.27 -24.44
N CYS A 4 45.17 -20.59 -23.31
CA CYS A 4 45.36 -19.16 -23.00
C CYS A 4 44.51 -18.08 -23.67
N GLY A 5 43.96 -17.21 -22.81
CA GLY A 5 43.61 -15.82 -23.15
C GLY A 5 42.67 -15.13 -22.16
N TRP A 6 42.92 -15.16 -20.85
CA TRP A 6 42.36 -14.14 -19.94
C TRP A 6 43.10 -12.83 -20.24
N LEU A 7 42.39 -11.85 -20.80
CA LEU A 7 42.84 -10.45 -20.80
C LEU A 7 42.36 -9.81 -19.48
N PRO A 8 43.16 -8.95 -18.83
CA PRO A 8 42.68 -8.11 -17.74
C PRO A 8 41.58 -7.20 -18.29
N GLY A 9 40.52 -7.02 -17.51
CA GLY A 9 39.34 -6.27 -17.90
C GLY A 9 39.69 -4.87 -18.41
N GLU A 10 39.24 -4.53 -19.61
CA GLU A 10 38.94 -3.15 -19.94
C GLU A 10 37.85 -2.70 -18.96
N ALA A 11 38.17 -1.73 -18.11
CA ALA A 11 37.15 -0.94 -17.44
C ALA A 11 36.23 -0.39 -18.53
N ALA A 12 34.93 -0.64 -18.42
CA ALA A 12 33.95 -0.01 -19.29
C ALA A 12 34.16 1.51 -19.24
N ALA A 13 34.38 2.15 -20.39
CA ALA A 13 34.49 3.60 -20.48
C ALA A 13 33.21 4.25 -19.93
N ALA A 14 33.36 5.27 -19.08
CA ALA A 14 32.25 5.93 -18.43
C ALA A 14 31.67 7.00 -19.37
N ASP A 15 30.71 6.63 -20.24
CA ASP A 15 29.98 7.56 -21.13
C ASP A 15 29.05 8.53 -20.34
N ALA A 16 29.64 9.35 -19.47
CA ALA A 16 28.98 10.33 -18.61
C ALA A 16 28.93 11.72 -19.28
N VAL A 17 29.98 12.09 -20.03
CA VAL A 17 30.02 13.37 -20.76
C VAL A 17 29.03 13.35 -21.92
N ILE A 18 28.22 14.39 -22.01
CA ILE A 18 27.17 14.49 -23.02
C ILE A 18 27.67 15.35 -24.19
N PHE A 19 27.83 14.73 -25.36
CA PHE A 19 28.31 15.38 -26.58
C PHE A 19 27.17 16.01 -27.42
N GLU A 20 26.45 16.98 -26.85
CA GLU A 20 25.40 17.71 -27.57
C GLU A 20 25.97 18.79 -28.49
N PRO A 21 25.56 18.89 -29.78
CA PRO A 21 26.04 19.93 -30.69
C PRO A 21 25.93 21.35 -30.14
N GLY A 22 24.89 21.64 -29.35
CA GLY A 22 24.70 22.96 -28.72
C GLY A 22 25.79 23.32 -27.72
N CYS A 23 26.40 22.35 -27.04
CA CYS A 23 27.51 22.55 -26.11
C CYS A 23 28.85 22.89 -26.83
N PHE A 24 28.95 22.64 -28.15
CA PHE A 24 30.13 22.91 -28.97
C PHE A 24 30.00 24.15 -29.87
N THR A 25 29.01 25.01 -29.58
CA THR A 25 28.71 26.20 -30.39
C THR A 25 29.87 27.21 -30.41
N ASN A 26 30.56 27.37 -29.28
CA ASN A 26 31.70 28.26 -29.14
C ASN A 26 32.92 27.49 -28.68
N GLU A 27 34.11 28.03 -28.96
CA GLU A 27 35.39 27.47 -28.55
C GLU A 27 36.30 28.55 -27.98
N LEU A 28 37.13 28.15 -27.02
CA LEU A 28 38.24 28.95 -26.53
C LEU A 28 39.47 28.55 -27.35
N PRO A 29 40.09 29.46 -28.13
CA PRO A 29 41.26 29.11 -28.92
C PRO A 29 42.37 28.52 -28.03
N ALA A 30 43.11 27.54 -28.56
CA ALA A 30 44.17 26.84 -27.84
C ALA A 30 45.09 27.80 -27.04
N ASN A 31 45.18 27.58 -25.73
CA ASN A 31 45.87 28.44 -24.78
C ASN A 31 46.25 27.67 -23.50
N ASP A 32 46.81 28.39 -22.52
CA ASP A 32 47.34 27.86 -21.26
C ASP A 32 46.46 28.33 -20.08
N ASP A 33 46.37 29.65 -19.86
CA ASP A 33 45.70 30.21 -18.67
C ASP A 33 44.57 31.18 -19.03
N GLY A 34 44.04 31.08 -20.24
CA GLY A 34 43.08 32.03 -20.79
C GLY A 34 41.66 31.81 -20.29
N SER A 35 40.90 32.90 -20.20
CA SER A 35 39.47 32.89 -19.94
C SER A 35 38.71 33.63 -21.04
N SER A 36 37.47 33.20 -21.30
CA SER A 36 36.58 33.88 -22.23
C SER A 36 36.19 35.29 -21.75
N GLY A 37 35.67 36.11 -22.66
CA GLY A 37 34.80 37.23 -22.27
C GLY A 37 33.50 36.72 -21.59
N PRO A 38 32.61 37.62 -21.13
CA PRO A 38 31.36 37.22 -20.50
C PRO A 38 30.46 36.49 -21.51
N GLN A 39 30.06 35.27 -21.19
CA GLN A 39 29.16 34.42 -21.97
C GLN A 39 27.77 34.48 -21.37
N GLN A 40 26.75 34.68 -22.19
CA GLN A 40 25.37 34.76 -21.70
C GLN A 40 24.87 33.38 -21.28
N LEU A 41 24.19 33.32 -20.13
CA LEU A 41 23.48 32.12 -19.69
C LEU A 41 22.09 32.07 -20.37
N PRO A 42 21.56 30.88 -20.69
CA PRO A 42 20.22 30.73 -21.28
C PRO A 42 19.09 31.08 -20.31
N PHE A 43 19.38 31.12 -19.01
CA PHE A 43 18.47 31.53 -17.93
C PHE A 43 19.26 32.24 -16.83
N GLU A 44 18.55 33.00 -16.00
CA GLU A 44 19.14 33.62 -14.81
C GLU A 44 19.35 32.56 -13.75
N ILE A 45 20.53 32.53 -13.12
CA ILE A 45 20.81 31.66 -11.97
C ILE A 45 20.88 32.48 -10.69
N ASN A 46 20.43 31.90 -9.57
CA ASN A 46 20.61 32.43 -8.23
C ASN A 46 21.67 31.59 -7.52
N PHE A 47 22.88 32.14 -7.33
CA PHE A 47 23.99 31.45 -6.66
C PHE A 47 24.38 32.25 -5.42
N PHE A 48 24.00 31.75 -4.25
CA PHE A 48 24.13 32.35 -2.92
C PHE A 48 23.56 33.78 -2.86
N ASP A 49 22.28 33.91 -3.20
CA ASP A 49 21.50 35.16 -3.25
C ASP A 49 22.01 36.21 -4.25
N ILE A 50 23.01 35.87 -5.07
CA ILE A 50 23.45 36.69 -6.19
C ILE A 50 22.89 36.12 -7.48
N ARG A 51 22.20 36.98 -8.23
CA ARG A 51 21.65 36.63 -9.55
C ARG A 51 22.66 36.90 -10.66
N TYR A 52 22.97 35.87 -11.44
CA TYR A 52 23.89 35.94 -12.57
C TYR A 52 23.17 35.61 -13.88
N ASN A 53 23.50 36.37 -14.93
CA ASN A 53 23.01 36.16 -16.30
C ASN A 53 24.17 35.88 -17.27
N SER A 54 25.40 35.82 -16.76
CA SER A 54 26.59 35.54 -17.56
C SER A 54 27.67 34.85 -16.75
N VAL A 55 28.55 34.14 -17.45
CA VAL A 55 29.66 33.39 -16.88
C VAL A 55 30.92 33.57 -17.74
N HIS A 56 32.10 33.40 -17.16
CA HIS A 56 33.37 33.29 -17.87
C HIS A 56 33.84 31.84 -17.86
N VAL A 57 34.12 31.28 -19.04
CA VAL A 57 34.64 29.92 -19.19
C VAL A 57 36.17 29.98 -19.21
N ASN A 58 36.82 29.11 -18.44
CA ASN A 58 38.26 29.13 -18.26
C ASN A 58 38.94 27.88 -18.82
N ASN A 59 40.15 28.06 -19.38
CA ASN A 59 40.96 26.95 -19.86
C ASN A 59 41.26 25.93 -18.75
N ASN A 60 41.55 26.41 -17.55
CA ASN A 60 41.95 25.65 -16.38
C ASN A 60 40.76 25.04 -15.64
N GLY A 61 39.77 24.52 -16.37
CA GLY A 61 38.72 23.64 -15.82
C GLY A 61 37.76 24.26 -14.80
N ASN A 62 37.49 25.56 -14.92
CA ASN A 62 36.56 26.29 -14.06
C ASN A 62 35.71 27.31 -14.82
N VAL A 63 34.67 27.78 -14.16
CA VAL A 63 33.88 28.93 -14.58
C VAL A 63 33.74 29.94 -13.45
N THR A 64 33.74 31.22 -13.76
CA THR A 64 33.61 32.32 -12.78
C THR A 64 32.53 33.31 -13.18
N PHE A 65 31.90 33.93 -12.18
CA PHE A 65 30.75 34.82 -12.41
C PHE A 65 31.07 36.30 -12.20
N ASP A 66 32.06 36.61 -11.37
CA ASP A 66 32.49 37.96 -10.99
C ASP A 66 33.52 38.58 -11.95
N GLY A 67 34.09 37.78 -12.86
CA GLY A 67 35.02 38.22 -13.90
C GLY A 67 35.94 37.10 -14.40
N PRO A 68 36.79 37.34 -15.42
CA PRO A 68 37.69 36.31 -15.95
C PRO A 68 38.82 35.96 -14.96
N LEU A 69 39.23 34.69 -14.94
CA LEU A 69 40.28 34.17 -14.05
C LEU A 69 41.51 33.67 -14.82
N ASN A 70 42.48 34.53 -15.10
CA ASN A 70 43.70 34.10 -15.82
C ASN A 70 44.82 33.73 -14.83
N THR A 71 44.82 32.48 -14.33
CA THR A 71 45.79 31.96 -13.34
C THR A 71 46.31 30.59 -13.76
N PHE A 72 47.57 30.30 -13.42
CA PHE A 72 48.30 29.08 -13.81
C PHE A 72 48.37 28.01 -12.71
N THR A 73 47.85 28.28 -11.50
CA THR A 73 47.70 27.25 -10.45
C THR A 73 46.35 27.36 -9.73
N PRO A 74 45.79 26.24 -9.26
CA PRO A 74 44.57 26.21 -8.49
C PRO A 74 44.83 26.60 -7.04
N PHE A 75 43.90 27.34 -6.46
CA PHE A 75 43.89 27.71 -5.05
C PHE A 75 42.73 26.99 -4.32
N PRO A 76 42.78 26.87 -2.97
CA PRO A 76 41.69 26.28 -2.21
C PRO A 76 40.36 27.03 -2.43
N LEU A 77 39.33 26.32 -2.91
CA LEU A 77 38.01 26.87 -3.21
C LEU A 77 37.29 27.36 -1.95
N THR A 78 37.60 26.75 -0.80
CA THR A 78 37.05 27.14 0.51
C THR A 78 37.52 28.52 0.98
N THR A 79 38.60 29.06 0.41
CA THR A 79 39.19 30.34 0.85
C THR A 79 39.13 31.45 -0.20
N THR A 80 38.77 31.13 -1.45
CA THR A 80 38.73 32.12 -2.53
C THR A 80 37.66 33.18 -2.32
N GLU A 81 37.93 34.41 -2.78
CA GLU A 81 36.96 35.52 -2.75
C GLU A 81 36.08 35.57 -4.01
N ARG A 82 36.33 34.69 -4.99
CA ARG A 82 35.62 34.65 -6.27
C ARG A 82 34.43 33.70 -6.25
N ALA A 83 33.37 34.06 -6.96
CA ALA A 83 32.27 33.16 -7.26
C ALA A 83 32.70 32.22 -8.39
N ILE A 84 32.98 30.96 -8.05
CA ILE A 84 33.61 29.97 -8.93
C ILE A 84 32.91 28.61 -8.84
N ILE A 85 32.75 27.95 -9.98
CA ILE A 85 32.38 26.53 -10.07
C ILE A 85 33.48 25.83 -10.88
N ALA A 86 34.05 24.78 -10.30
CA ALA A 86 35.24 24.11 -10.80
C ALA A 86 34.99 22.59 -10.89
N PRO A 87 34.55 22.06 -12.05
CA PRO A 87 34.50 20.61 -12.25
C PRO A 87 35.91 19.99 -12.18
N PHE A 88 36.97 20.68 -12.59
CA PHE A 88 38.35 20.19 -12.49
C PHE A 88 39.37 21.34 -12.61
N PHE A 89 39.62 22.08 -11.54
CA PHE A 89 40.55 23.21 -11.57
C PHE A 89 42.01 22.75 -11.49
N ALA A 90 42.72 22.82 -12.62
CA ALA A 90 44.09 22.35 -12.79
C ALA A 90 44.85 23.16 -13.87
N ASP A 91 46.14 22.86 -14.07
CA ASP A 91 47.02 23.53 -15.06
C ASP A 91 46.85 22.90 -16.45
N VAL A 92 45.70 23.18 -17.07
CA VAL A 92 45.30 22.64 -18.38
C VAL A 92 46.08 23.36 -19.48
N ASP A 93 46.60 22.63 -20.47
CA ASP A 93 47.28 23.25 -21.61
C ASP A 93 46.77 22.68 -22.93
N THR A 94 46.02 23.50 -23.67
CA THR A 94 45.37 23.10 -24.93
C THR A 94 46.22 23.39 -26.17
N ARG A 95 47.48 23.85 -26.01
CA ARG A 95 48.37 24.20 -27.15
C ARG A 95 49.01 22.98 -27.82
N GLY A 96 49.00 21.82 -27.16
CA GLY A 96 49.55 20.57 -27.71
C GLY A 96 48.73 20.09 -28.91
N ALA A 97 49.40 19.64 -29.98
CA ALA A 97 48.73 19.25 -31.22
C ALA A 97 47.79 18.03 -31.09
N GLY A 98 47.94 17.23 -30.04
CA GLY A 98 47.05 16.11 -29.68
C GLY A 98 46.03 16.44 -28.59
N SER A 99 45.96 17.70 -28.13
CA SER A 99 44.97 18.15 -27.15
C SER A 99 43.70 18.63 -27.86
N GLY A 100 42.54 18.36 -27.29
CA GLY A 100 41.32 19.12 -27.57
C GLY A 100 41.40 20.55 -27.02
N VAL A 101 40.37 21.34 -27.31
CA VAL A 101 40.16 22.69 -26.77
C VAL A 101 38.92 22.75 -25.89
N VAL A 102 38.71 23.89 -25.23
CA VAL A 102 37.54 24.12 -24.38
C VAL A 102 36.38 24.65 -25.22
N HIS A 103 35.22 24.04 -25.10
CA HIS A 103 33.99 24.43 -25.78
C HIS A 103 32.90 24.85 -24.79
N TRP A 104 31.96 25.67 -25.23
CA TRP A 104 30.75 25.96 -24.46
C TRP A 104 29.57 26.33 -25.35
N GLY A 105 28.37 26.26 -24.77
CA GLY A 105 27.17 26.76 -25.40
C GLY A 105 25.93 26.55 -24.54
N ALA A 106 24.77 26.67 -25.16
CA ALA A 106 23.49 26.48 -24.53
C ALA A 106 22.66 25.46 -25.32
N VAL A 107 21.87 24.68 -24.59
CA VAL A 107 20.90 23.73 -25.15
C VAL A 107 19.52 24.07 -24.60
N ASP A 108 18.50 24.11 -25.46
CA ASP A 108 17.12 24.42 -25.05
C ASP A 108 16.44 23.24 -24.35
N SER A 109 16.90 22.03 -24.63
CA SER A 109 16.40 20.78 -24.06
C SER A 109 17.54 19.77 -24.03
N LEU A 110 18.17 19.59 -22.86
CA LEU A 110 19.28 18.66 -22.67
C LEU A 110 18.81 17.20 -22.80
N THR A 111 19.52 16.36 -23.55
CA THR A 111 19.16 14.94 -23.71
C THR A 111 19.23 14.20 -22.37
N GLY A 112 18.17 13.44 -22.06
CA GLY A 112 18.02 12.69 -20.81
C GLY A 112 17.42 13.48 -19.64
N ASP A 113 17.44 14.82 -19.70
CA ASP A 113 16.94 15.69 -18.63
C ASP A 113 15.74 16.57 -19.10
N GLY A 114 15.72 16.97 -20.38
CA GLY A 114 14.62 17.70 -21.01
C GLY A 114 14.57 19.19 -20.67
N ARG A 115 15.43 19.70 -19.79
CA ARG A 115 15.47 21.10 -19.37
C ARG A 115 16.55 21.91 -20.11
N PRO A 116 16.40 23.25 -20.23
CA PRO A 116 17.45 24.11 -20.76
C PRO A 116 18.73 24.03 -19.93
N ALA A 117 19.89 24.09 -20.57
CA ALA A 117 21.17 24.05 -19.88
C ALA A 117 22.25 24.90 -20.56
N PHE A 118 23.16 25.46 -19.76
CA PHE A 118 24.46 25.92 -20.22
C PHE A 118 25.47 24.80 -20.06
N CYS A 119 26.33 24.58 -21.06
CA CYS A 119 27.41 23.60 -20.99
C CYS A 119 28.78 24.25 -21.17
N ALA A 120 29.78 23.76 -20.43
CA ALA A 120 31.20 23.94 -20.74
C ALA A 120 31.88 22.56 -20.80
N VAL A 121 32.67 22.30 -21.84
CA VAL A 121 33.28 20.99 -22.12
C VAL A 121 34.77 21.14 -22.37
N TRP A 122 35.59 20.37 -21.66
CA TRP A 122 37.05 20.31 -21.82
C TRP A 122 37.44 19.08 -22.64
N ALA A 123 36.99 19.07 -23.89
CA ALA A 123 37.34 18.09 -24.92
C ALA A 123 36.83 18.61 -26.27
N SER A 124 37.46 18.19 -27.37
CA SER A 124 36.93 18.38 -28.71
C SER A 124 36.28 17.10 -29.21
N TYR A 125 35.11 17.20 -29.85
CA TYR A 125 34.34 16.06 -30.32
C TYR A 125 34.09 16.13 -31.82
N ASP A 126 34.34 15.03 -32.52
CA ASP A 126 33.99 14.87 -33.93
C ASP A 126 32.76 13.94 -34.07
N PRO A 127 31.58 14.48 -34.38
CA PRO A 127 30.36 13.68 -34.55
C PRO A 127 30.45 12.64 -35.68
N GLY A 128 31.37 12.82 -36.64
CA GLY A 128 31.55 11.90 -37.75
C GLY A 128 32.35 10.64 -37.41
N SER A 129 33.18 10.71 -36.36
CA SER A 129 33.98 9.59 -35.87
C SER A 129 33.58 9.11 -34.48
N GLU A 130 32.70 9.84 -33.79
CA GLU A 130 32.27 9.59 -32.40
C GLU A 130 33.44 9.55 -31.40
N ILE A 131 34.56 10.20 -31.75
CA ILE A 131 35.76 10.25 -30.91
C ILE A 131 35.83 11.62 -30.24
N ALA A 132 35.97 11.60 -28.91
CA ALA A 132 36.33 12.76 -28.11
C ALA A 132 37.85 12.81 -27.88
N THR A 133 38.45 13.98 -28.05
CA THR A 133 39.85 14.25 -27.72
C THR A 133 39.89 15.16 -26.49
N GLY A 134 40.36 14.62 -25.37
CA GLY A 134 40.47 15.36 -24.11
C GLY A 134 41.54 16.46 -24.13
N VAL A 135 41.59 17.24 -23.06
CA VAL A 135 42.58 18.32 -22.87
C VAL A 135 43.88 17.82 -22.24
N GLY A 136 44.99 18.36 -22.73
CA GLY A 136 46.33 18.11 -22.24
C GLY A 136 46.68 18.93 -21.00
N HIS A 137 47.92 18.79 -20.57
CA HIS A 137 48.45 19.42 -19.36
C HIS A 137 49.77 20.13 -19.68
N TYR A 138 50.17 21.03 -18.80
CA TYR A 138 51.39 21.79 -18.99
C TYR A 138 52.66 20.89 -19.06
N PRO A 139 53.65 21.20 -19.93
CA PRO A 139 53.64 22.20 -21.01
C PRO A 139 53.34 21.55 -22.37
N ALA A 140 52.11 21.76 -22.87
CA ALA A 140 51.59 21.26 -24.14
C ALA A 140 51.71 19.73 -24.30
N ALA A 141 51.64 19.01 -23.17
CA ALA A 141 51.77 17.56 -23.09
C ALA A 141 50.44 16.89 -23.43
N THR A 142 50.52 15.81 -24.21
CA THR A 142 49.35 15.10 -24.80
C THR A 142 49.48 13.59 -24.67
N ASP A 143 50.44 13.13 -23.86
CA ASP A 143 50.62 11.72 -23.48
C ASP A 143 49.54 11.22 -22.51
N LYS A 144 48.84 12.15 -21.85
CA LYS A 144 47.67 11.92 -21.00
C LYS A 144 46.66 13.02 -21.26
N LEU A 145 45.38 12.66 -21.38
CA LEU A 145 44.30 13.61 -21.67
C LEU A 145 43.16 13.43 -20.66
N ASN A 146 42.51 14.53 -20.30
CA ASN A 146 41.30 14.53 -19.46
C ASN A 146 40.07 14.93 -20.29
N VAL A 147 38.94 14.27 -20.07
CA VAL A 147 37.63 14.55 -20.70
C VAL A 147 36.61 14.76 -19.58
N PHE A 148 36.15 16.00 -19.45
CA PHE A 148 35.17 16.39 -18.43
C PHE A 148 34.30 17.57 -18.89
N GLN A 149 33.14 17.72 -18.24
CA GLN A 149 32.11 18.68 -18.60
C GLN A 149 31.41 19.25 -17.36
N LEU A 150 31.01 20.52 -17.47
CA LEU A 150 30.10 21.20 -16.56
C LEU A 150 28.77 21.47 -17.27
N LEU A 151 27.66 21.18 -16.60
CA LEU A 151 26.32 21.63 -16.99
C LEU A 151 25.71 22.47 -15.87
N LEU A 152 25.11 23.59 -16.23
CA LEU A 152 24.20 24.35 -15.37
C LEU A 152 22.81 24.18 -15.97
N VAL A 153 21.93 23.44 -15.29
CA VAL A 153 20.63 23.00 -15.82
C VAL A 153 19.51 23.77 -15.11
N ASP A 154 18.59 24.37 -15.87
CA ASP A 154 17.47 25.11 -15.30
C ASP A 154 16.61 24.16 -14.45
N ALA A 155 16.33 24.54 -13.20
CA ALA A 155 15.51 23.73 -12.31
C ALA A 155 14.18 24.40 -11.97
N HIS A 156 13.87 25.55 -12.57
CA HIS A 156 12.63 26.29 -12.30
C HIS A 156 11.36 25.52 -12.69
N THR A 157 10.36 25.47 -11.79
CA THR A 157 9.11 24.69 -11.99
C THR A 157 7.80 25.49 -11.97
N CYS A 158 7.81 26.84 -11.94
CA CYS A 158 6.57 27.64 -11.91
C CYS A 158 5.81 27.65 -13.25
N HIS A 159 4.47 27.63 -13.18
CA HIS A 159 3.59 27.75 -14.33
C HIS A 159 3.18 29.21 -14.64
N ALA A 160 2.93 29.50 -15.91
CA ALA A 160 2.50 30.82 -16.37
C ALA A 160 1.11 31.19 -15.78
N GLY A 161 1.07 32.27 -14.98
CA GLY A 161 -0.16 32.77 -14.35
C GLY A 161 -0.06 32.99 -12.84
N GLU A 162 0.96 32.45 -12.18
CA GLU A 162 1.17 32.68 -10.75
C GLU A 162 1.79 34.06 -10.46
N PRO A 163 1.33 34.79 -9.40
CA PRO A 163 1.81 36.14 -9.07
C PRO A 163 3.32 36.23 -8.82
N GLN A 164 3.93 35.13 -8.37
CA GLN A 164 5.37 35.01 -8.10
C GLN A 164 6.23 35.07 -9.37
N CYS A 165 5.62 34.88 -10.55
CA CYS A 165 6.29 34.71 -11.84
C CYS A 165 6.13 35.97 -12.74
N ALA A 166 5.60 37.07 -12.18
CA ALA A 166 5.60 38.38 -12.83
C ALA A 166 6.98 39.05 -12.67
N GLY A 167 7.62 39.39 -13.79
CA GLY A 167 8.85 40.20 -13.81
C GLY A 167 8.67 41.60 -13.20
N PRO A 168 9.70 42.47 -13.23
CA PRO A 168 9.73 43.71 -12.45
C PRO A 168 8.68 44.79 -12.83
N ASN A 169 7.78 44.51 -13.77
CA ASN A 169 6.61 45.36 -14.09
C ASN A 169 5.39 44.47 -14.42
N PRO A 170 4.33 44.45 -13.58
CA PRO A 170 3.09 43.75 -13.93
C PRO A 170 2.32 44.52 -15.02
N PRO A 171 1.52 43.85 -15.88
CA PRO A 171 0.63 44.54 -16.80
C PRO A 171 -0.44 45.32 -16.01
N ALA A 172 -0.80 46.51 -16.49
CA ALA A 172 -1.67 47.48 -15.82
C ALA A 172 -3.16 47.08 -15.74
N SER A 173 -3.49 45.80 -15.52
CA SER A 173 -4.88 45.30 -15.61
C SER A 173 -5.30 44.16 -14.66
N CYS A 174 -4.68 43.92 -13.48
CA CYS A 174 -5.43 43.23 -12.40
C CYS A 174 -6.28 44.29 -11.69
N ASN A 175 -7.59 44.16 -11.81
CA ASN A 175 -8.55 44.89 -11.00
C ASN A 175 -8.67 44.16 -9.65
N LEU A 176 -8.40 44.84 -8.53
CA LEU A 176 -8.38 44.27 -7.18
C LEU A 176 -9.76 43.79 -6.67
N ASP A 177 -10.82 43.97 -7.45
CA ASP A 177 -12.19 43.55 -7.13
C ASP A 177 -12.66 42.30 -7.92
N SER A 178 -11.77 41.60 -8.64
CA SER A 178 -12.10 40.31 -9.31
C SER A 178 -11.73 39.10 -8.43
N PRO A 179 -12.61 38.08 -8.30
CA PRO A 179 -12.33 36.86 -7.52
C PRO A 179 -11.21 35.98 -8.12
N GLU A 180 -10.61 36.36 -9.25
CA GLU A 180 -9.43 35.71 -9.83
C GLU A 180 -8.08 36.29 -9.32
N CYS A 181 -8.07 37.40 -8.57
CA CYS A 181 -6.86 37.97 -7.95
C CYS A 181 -6.86 37.85 -6.40
N THR A 182 -7.60 36.92 -5.78
CA THR A 182 -7.51 36.66 -4.32
C THR A 182 -6.38 35.66 -3.98
N PRO A 183 -5.37 36.05 -3.18
CA PRO A 183 -4.33 35.11 -2.75
C PRO A 183 -4.91 34.03 -1.82
N PRO A 184 -4.34 32.81 -1.76
CA PRO A 184 -4.67 31.87 -0.69
C PRO A 184 -4.28 32.48 0.67
N PRO A 185 -4.97 32.11 1.75
CA PRO A 185 -4.80 32.74 3.05
C PRO A 185 -3.36 32.58 3.57
N TYR A 186 -2.79 33.70 3.99
CA TYR A 186 -1.58 33.79 4.76
C TYR A 186 -1.73 32.98 6.06
N CYS A 187 -0.89 31.97 6.29
CA CYS A 187 -0.79 31.21 7.53
C CYS A 187 0.35 31.79 8.40
N PRO A 188 0.07 32.67 9.38
CA PRO A 188 1.06 33.03 10.38
C PRO A 188 1.24 31.88 11.40
N PRO A 189 2.47 31.60 11.87
CA PRO A 189 2.68 30.73 13.02
C PRO A 189 1.95 31.27 14.28
N PRO A 190 1.41 30.44 15.20
CA PRO A 190 1.63 28.99 15.33
C PRO A 190 0.33 28.20 15.65
N VAL A 191 -0.53 27.87 14.68
CA VAL A 191 -1.60 26.85 14.87
C VAL A 191 -2.21 26.43 13.53
N ASP A 192 -1.63 25.45 12.84
CA ASP A 192 -2.37 24.43 12.06
C ASP A 192 -1.41 23.32 11.54
N PRO A 193 -1.43 22.09 12.08
CA PRO A 193 -0.61 20.96 11.59
C PRO A 193 -1.02 20.43 10.19
N GLY A 194 -2.21 20.77 9.69
CA GLY A 194 -2.72 20.22 8.42
C GLY A 194 -2.14 20.86 7.15
N CYS A 195 -1.52 22.04 7.26
CA CYS A 195 -1.05 22.80 6.10
C CYS A 195 0.37 22.39 5.63
N GLU A 196 1.13 21.65 6.45
CA GLU A 196 2.48 21.19 6.10
C GLU A 196 2.46 19.92 5.22
N ALA A 197 1.41 19.10 5.31
CA ALA A 197 1.34 17.80 4.62
C ALA A 197 1.17 17.92 3.09
N GLU A 198 0.44 18.92 2.58
CA GLU A 198 0.27 19.12 1.13
C GLU A 198 1.47 19.79 0.45
N ARG A 199 2.40 20.41 1.20
CA ARG A 199 3.64 20.98 0.63
C ARG A 199 4.77 19.96 0.44
N ALA A 200 4.70 18.80 1.11
CA ALA A 200 5.80 17.83 1.13
C ALA A 200 5.97 17.02 -0.18
N GLY A 201 5.00 17.09 -1.11
CA GLY A 201 4.98 16.25 -2.32
C GLY A 201 5.28 16.93 -3.66
N SER A 202 5.35 18.26 -3.73
CA SER A 202 5.70 18.99 -4.96
C SER A 202 6.92 19.88 -4.75
N ILE A 203 8.04 19.56 -5.40
CA ILE A 203 9.30 20.31 -5.30
C ILE A 203 9.19 21.62 -6.08
N TYR A 204 8.57 22.63 -5.46
CA TYR A 204 8.55 23.98 -6.02
C TYR A 204 9.98 24.54 -6.09
N ARG A 205 10.39 25.01 -7.28
CA ARG A 205 11.70 25.60 -7.56
C ARG A 205 11.52 27.01 -8.12
N ALA A 206 12.05 27.99 -7.39
CA ALA A 206 11.92 29.40 -7.69
C ALA A 206 12.67 29.79 -8.96
N ARG A 207 12.35 30.97 -9.52
CA ARG A 207 13.09 31.50 -10.68
C ARG A 207 14.52 31.83 -10.27
N GLY A 208 15.47 31.11 -10.85
CA GLY A 208 16.89 31.19 -10.50
C GLY A 208 17.45 29.89 -9.93
N ASP A 209 16.59 28.94 -9.56
CA ASP A 209 17.02 27.62 -9.10
C ASP A 209 17.56 26.80 -10.28
N PHE A 210 18.66 26.09 -10.05
CA PHE A 210 19.37 25.35 -11.10
C PHE A 210 20.15 24.18 -10.50
N ASP A 211 20.51 23.21 -11.33
CA ASP A 211 21.37 22.11 -10.95
C ASP A 211 22.76 22.30 -11.56
N ILE A 212 23.80 22.06 -10.76
CA ILE A 212 25.19 21.95 -11.21
C ILE A 212 25.48 20.48 -11.47
N VAL A 213 25.95 20.13 -12.66
CA VAL A 213 26.34 18.76 -12.99
C VAL A 213 27.78 18.72 -13.49
N PHE A 214 28.62 17.92 -12.84
CA PHE A 214 29.95 17.58 -13.35
C PHE A 214 29.88 16.18 -13.98
N ASN A 215 30.37 16.06 -15.20
CA ASN A 215 30.47 14.78 -15.90
C ASN A 215 31.94 14.50 -16.22
N TYR A 216 32.40 13.29 -15.92
CA TYR A 216 33.77 12.82 -16.14
C TYR A 216 33.74 11.53 -16.94
N ASP A 217 34.42 11.52 -18.07
CA ASP A 217 34.57 10.32 -18.90
C ASP A 217 35.97 9.73 -18.75
N GLN A 218 36.99 10.60 -18.73
CA GLN A 218 38.38 10.20 -18.62
C GLN A 218 39.19 11.20 -17.78
N ILE A 219 39.94 10.73 -16.77
CA ILE A 219 40.87 11.52 -15.96
C ILE A 219 42.20 10.75 -15.86
N GLN A 220 43.19 11.15 -16.67
CA GLN A 220 44.51 10.50 -16.76
C GLN A 220 45.63 11.32 -16.13
N TRP A 221 45.39 12.58 -15.80
CA TRP A 221 46.34 13.46 -15.13
C TRP A 221 45.65 14.34 -14.08
N ASN A 222 46.40 14.78 -13.07
CA ASN A 222 45.87 15.49 -11.89
C ASN A 222 46.76 16.65 -11.39
N ALA A 223 47.87 16.93 -12.07
CA ALA A 223 48.74 18.05 -11.72
C ALA A 223 48.00 19.40 -11.82
N GLY A 224 47.83 20.07 -10.69
CA GLY A 224 47.36 21.45 -10.62
C GLY A 224 48.49 22.47 -10.71
N SER A 225 49.77 22.11 -10.58
CA SER A 225 50.86 23.07 -10.86
C SER A 225 52.03 22.49 -11.66
N ALA A 226 52.49 23.25 -12.67
CA ALA A 226 53.72 23.02 -13.41
C ALA A 226 54.99 22.96 -12.55
N SER A 227 55.01 23.64 -11.40
CA SER A 227 56.18 23.80 -10.53
C SER A 227 56.16 22.80 -9.38
N GLY A 228 56.31 21.51 -9.69
CA GLY A 228 56.38 20.45 -8.67
C GLY A 228 55.91 19.07 -9.15
N GLY A 229 55.14 19.01 -10.23
CA GLY A 229 54.74 17.76 -10.89
C GLY A 229 55.66 17.34 -12.06
N ALA A 230 55.57 16.08 -12.45
CA ALA A 230 56.21 15.50 -13.63
C ALA A 230 55.22 14.61 -14.40
N GLY A 231 55.06 14.82 -15.71
CA GLY A 231 54.18 13.99 -16.55
C GLY A 231 52.71 13.99 -16.12
N GLY A 232 52.20 15.15 -15.69
CA GLY A 232 50.80 15.34 -15.31
C GLY A 232 50.43 14.83 -13.91
N ILE A 233 51.43 14.44 -13.11
CA ILE A 233 51.26 13.94 -11.74
C ILE A 233 52.18 14.72 -10.79
N GLY A 234 51.70 15.01 -9.57
CA GLY A 234 52.43 15.77 -8.55
C GLY A 234 52.25 17.30 -8.63
N GLY A 235 52.86 18.03 -7.69
CA GLY A 235 52.64 19.48 -7.53
C GLY A 235 51.45 19.82 -6.63
N GLU A 236 50.84 20.98 -6.80
CA GLU A 236 49.53 21.25 -6.18
C GLU A 236 48.47 20.40 -6.89
N THR A 237 47.67 19.62 -6.18
CA THR A 237 46.61 18.77 -6.76
C THR A 237 45.51 19.61 -7.43
N ALA A 238 44.86 19.10 -8.48
CA ALA A 238 43.62 19.69 -9.00
C ALA A 238 42.57 19.87 -7.88
N ARG A 239 41.69 20.86 -8.04
CA ARG A 239 40.58 21.14 -7.12
C ARG A 239 39.25 20.92 -7.79
N VAL A 240 38.32 20.27 -7.12
CA VAL A 240 36.97 20.03 -7.63
C VAL A 240 35.95 20.54 -6.62
N GLY A 241 35.03 21.39 -7.04
CA GLY A 241 33.99 21.95 -6.18
C GLY A 241 33.49 23.32 -6.63
N TYR A 242 33.07 24.14 -5.67
CA TYR A 242 32.52 25.47 -5.93
C TYR A 242 32.69 26.41 -4.73
N SER A 243 32.59 27.72 -4.96
CA SER A 243 32.61 28.72 -3.90
C SER A 243 31.76 29.94 -4.27
N PRO A 244 30.93 30.46 -3.35
CA PRO A 244 30.20 31.72 -3.55
C PRO A 244 31.10 32.95 -3.61
N GLY A 245 32.34 32.86 -3.12
CA GLY A 245 33.21 34.02 -2.96
C GLY A 245 32.70 34.97 -1.86
N ILE A 246 33.02 36.26 -2.00
CA ILE A 246 32.55 37.32 -1.11
C ILE A 246 31.32 38.00 -1.74
N LEU A 247 30.24 38.10 -0.97
CA LEU A 247 29.02 38.81 -1.37
C LEU A 247 29.27 40.32 -1.52
N PRO A 248 28.43 41.06 -2.27
CA PRO A 248 28.56 42.51 -2.42
C PRO A 248 28.58 43.32 -1.11
N ASP A 249 28.05 42.75 -0.01
CA ASP A 249 28.07 43.35 1.32
C ASP A 249 29.35 43.07 2.13
N GLY A 250 30.31 42.34 1.54
CA GLY A 250 31.58 41.97 2.16
C GLY A 250 31.52 40.72 3.03
N THR A 251 30.38 40.05 3.13
CA THR A 251 30.23 38.79 3.87
C THR A 251 30.66 37.59 3.03
N ARG A 252 31.09 36.51 3.70
CA ARG A 252 31.41 35.22 3.08
C ARG A 252 30.31 34.23 3.50
N PRO A 253 29.46 33.76 2.58
CA PRO A 253 28.44 32.76 2.89
C PRO A 253 29.10 31.45 3.30
N ASP A 254 28.53 30.77 4.28
CA ASP A 254 28.83 29.36 4.50
C ASP A 254 28.26 28.56 3.33
N GLY A 255 29.07 27.69 2.73
CA GLY A 255 28.65 26.88 1.58
C GLY A 255 29.69 26.69 0.47
N SER A 256 30.91 27.20 0.61
CA SER A 256 32.01 26.72 -0.25
C SER A 256 32.20 25.21 -0.08
N TYR A 257 32.43 24.51 -1.18
CA TYR A 257 32.63 23.07 -1.21
C TYR A 257 33.86 22.70 -2.02
N GLU A 258 34.61 21.73 -1.52
CA GLU A 258 35.72 21.13 -2.23
C GLU A 258 35.75 19.63 -1.89
N LEU A 259 35.95 18.76 -2.89
CA LEU A 259 36.07 17.31 -2.65
C LEU A 259 37.23 17.05 -1.67
N SER A 260 37.03 16.20 -0.65
CA SER A 260 37.97 16.05 0.47
C SER A 260 39.40 15.68 0.07
N LYS A 261 39.58 14.93 -1.03
CA LYS A 261 40.92 14.61 -1.57
C LYS A 261 41.63 15.78 -2.25
N SER A 262 40.91 16.85 -2.61
CA SER A 262 41.49 18.07 -3.20
C SER A 262 42.43 18.79 -2.23
N ALA A 263 42.29 18.59 -0.91
CA ALA A 263 43.07 19.28 0.13
C ALA A 263 44.42 18.61 0.46
N GLN A 264 44.74 17.45 -0.15
CA GLN A 264 46.03 16.78 0.05
C GLN A 264 47.13 17.52 -0.74
N GLN A 265 47.81 18.47 -0.09
CA GLN A 265 48.98 19.17 -0.62
C GLN A 265 50.29 18.52 -0.13
N SER A 266 51.26 18.28 -1.01
CA SER A 266 52.66 18.06 -0.61
C SER A 266 53.66 18.71 -1.60
N PRO A 267 54.53 19.63 -1.15
CA PRO A 267 55.48 20.33 -2.02
C PRO A 267 56.72 19.53 -2.47
N SER A 268 56.88 18.24 -2.13
CA SER A 268 58.16 17.54 -2.36
C SER A 268 58.10 16.03 -2.54
N ASP A 269 56.92 15.45 -2.76
CA ASP A 269 56.77 14.01 -2.91
C ASP A 269 56.14 13.71 -4.28
N SER A 270 56.86 12.97 -5.11
CA SER A 270 56.46 12.64 -6.48
C SER A 270 55.41 11.53 -6.53
N ASP A 271 55.10 10.92 -5.39
CA ASP A 271 54.27 9.72 -5.26
C ASP A 271 52.98 9.95 -4.45
N VAL A 272 52.62 11.21 -4.15
CA VAL A 272 51.40 11.53 -3.39
C VAL A 272 50.17 11.35 -4.27
N SER A 273 49.79 10.08 -4.44
CA SER A 273 48.47 9.56 -4.83
C SER A 273 47.87 10.12 -6.13
N ASP A 274 47.47 9.20 -7.00
CA ASP A 274 46.68 9.42 -8.23
C ASP A 274 45.27 10.00 -7.94
N ILE A 275 45.17 11.09 -7.16
CA ILE A 275 43.91 11.70 -6.74
C ILE A 275 43.09 12.02 -7.99
N PHE A 276 41.84 11.54 -8.03
CA PHE A 276 40.89 11.70 -9.14
C PHE A 276 41.15 10.90 -10.41
N LEU A 277 42.33 10.28 -10.59
CA LEU A 277 42.63 9.53 -11.81
C LEU A 277 41.76 8.30 -11.95
N ASP A 278 41.50 7.90 -13.20
CA ASP A 278 40.80 6.65 -13.53
C ASP A 278 41.55 5.42 -13.01
N SER A 279 42.88 5.51 -12.89
CA SER A 279 43.74 4.47 -12.32
C SER A 279 43.65 4.38 -10.79
N ASP A 280 43.12 5.40 -10.10
CA ASP A 280 42.95 5.37 -8.66
C ASP A 280 41.68 4.62 -8.28
N ALA A 281 41.83 3.35 -7.90
CA ALA A 281 40.71 2.55 -7.41
C ALA A 281 40.09 3.08 -6.10
N SER A 282 40.76 3.98 -5.40
CA SER A 282 40.27 4.56 -4.14
C SER A 282 39.38 5.78 -4.37
N PHE A 283 39.58 6.60 -5.40
CA PHE A 283 38.68 7.72 -5.72
C PHE A 283 38.76 8.18 -7.19
N PRO A 284 38.33 7.36 -8.16
CA PRO A 284 38.30 7.76 -9.57
C PRO A 284 37.08 8.64 -9.82
N LEU A 285 37.23 9.81 -10.45
CA LEU A 285 36.07 10.68 -10.75
C LEU A 285 35.14 10.04 -11.80
N SER A 286 35.70 9.42 -12.84
CA SER A 286 34.94 8.69 -13.87
C SER A 286 34.25 7.43 -13.34
N GLY A 287 34.78 6.81 -12.29
CA GLY A 287 34.25 5.57 -11.71
C GLY A 287 33.24 5.77 -10.58
N ARG A 288 32.84 7.01 -10.28
CA ARG A 288 31.97 7.36 -9.14
C ARG A 288 30.85 8.29 -9.56
N SER A 289 29.77 8.33 -8.79
CA SER A 289 28.67 9.28 -9.00
C SER A 289 28.15 9.84 -7.69
N VAL A 290 27.57 11.03 -7.75
CA VAL A 290 26.85 11.67 -6.64
C VAL A 290 25.54 12.20 -7.20
N ASN A 291 24.41 11.72 -6.68
CA ASN A 291 23.07 12.06 -7.15
C ASN A 291 22.91 11.93 -8.69
N GLY A 292 23.68 11.00 -9.27
CA GLY A 292 23.76 10.71 -10.71
C GLY A 292 23.60 9.22 -10.97
N THR A 293 22.88 8.88 -12.05
CA THR A 293 22.54 7.50 -12.42
C THR A 293 23.62 6.79 -13.23
N LYS A 294 24.69 7.51 -13.60
CA LYS A 294 25.86 6.99 -14.33
C LYS A 294 27.13 7.26 -13.53
N ALA A 295 28.06 6.30 -13.53
CA ALA A 295 29.44 6.55 -13.09
C ALA A 295 30.03 7.71 -13.89
N GLY A 296 30.75 8.60 -13.23
CA GLY A 296 31.27 9.84 -13.80
C GLY A 296 30.36 11.06 -13.59
N THR A 297 29.14 10.92 -13.05
CA THR A 297 28.20 12.05 -12.91
C THR A 297 28.01 12.51 -11.46
N TYR A 298 28.27 13.79 -11.21
CA TYR A 298 28.09 14.46 -9.92
C TYR A 298 27.08 15.60 -10.06
N ARG A 299 25.93 15.48 -9.42
CA ARG A 299 24.85 16.48 -9.46
C ARG A 299 24.71 17.18 -8.10
N TYR A 300 24.63 18.50 -8.13
CA TYR A 300 24.38 19.37 -6.98
C TYR A 300 23.20 20.28 -7.27
N GLU A 301 22.25 20.32 -6.36
CA GLU A 301 21.03 21.12 -6.52
C GLU A 301 21.18 22.48 -5.85
N VAL A 302 20.82 23.55 -6.55
CA VAL A 302 20.78 24.92 -6.01
C VAL A 302 19.32 25.36 -5.90
N LYS A 303 18.85 25.58 -4.67
CA LYS A 303 17.48 25.98 -4.34
C LYS A 303 17.48 27.27 -3.53
N ASP A 304 16.71 28.26 -3.95
CA ASP A 304 16.62 29.57 -3.30
C ASP A 304 18.00 30.21 -3.06
N GLY A 305 18.92 30.01 -4.02
CA GLY A 305 20.29 30.51 -3.92
C GLY A 305 21.22 29.68 -3.04
N SER A 306 20.70 28.76 -2.23
CA SER A 306 21.52 27.89 -1.40
C SER A 306 21.69 26.53 -2.06
N LEU A 307 22.87 25.93 -1.94
CA LEU A 307 22.98 24.50 -2.17
C LEU A 307 22.50 23.81 -0.90
N GLU A 308 21.53 22.92 -1.04
CA GLU A 308 21.21 21.98 0.03
C GLU A 308 22.51 21.25 0.39
N PRO A 309 22.97 21.26 1.65
CA PRO A 309 24.07 20.41 2.07
C PRO A 309 23.58 18.94 2.07
N GLY A 310 23.40 18.35 0.89
CA GLY A 310 23.01 16.95 0.64
C GLY A 310 24.18 16.01 0.93
N SER A 311 24.59 15.97 2.19
CA SER A 311 25.80 15.31 2.64
C SER A 311 25.93 15.53 4.15
N GLY A 312 25.47 14.60 4.99
CA GLY A 312 25.70 14.72 6.43
C GLY A 312 27.18 14.89 6.74
N THR A 313 27.53 15.88 7.56
CA THR A 313 28.86 15.95 8.17
C THR A 313 28.80 15.24 9.51
N LEU A 314 29.66 14.24 9.70
CA LEU A 314 29.83 13.54 10.95
C LEU A 314 31.22 13.84 11.51
N ARG A 315 31.26 14.39 12.72
CA ARG A 315 32.50 14.57 13.47
C ARG A 315 32.62 13.51 14.55
N VAL A 316 33.82 12.94 14.67
CA VAL A 316 34.16 11.92 15.66
C VAL A 316 35.26 12.47 16.55
N LYS A 317 34.98 12.57 17.85
CA LYS A 317 35.95 12.93 18.88
C LYS A 317 36.45 11.67 19.59
N VAL A 318 37.76 11.44 19.55
CA VAL A 318 38.39 10.30 20.21
C VAL A 318 39.10 10.76 21.49
N THR A 319 38.80 10.12 22.61
CA THR A 319 39.40 10.42 23.92
C THR A 319 39.92 9.16 24.60
N GLY A 320 40.81 9.31 25.57
CA GLY A 320 41.34 8.21 26.38
C GLY A 320 41.74 8.64 27.80
N PRO A 321 41.98 7.67 28.70
CA PRO A 321 42.43 7.93 30.07
C PRO A 321 43.71 8.77 30.11
N SER A 322 43.69 9.81 30.93
CA SER A 322 44.84 10.66 31.21
C SER A 322 45.48 10.30 32.56
N ALA A 323 46.77 10.62 32.71
CA ALA A 323 47.51 10.42 33.97
C ALA A 323 46.89 11.15 35.18
N GLY A 324 45.98 12.10 34.97
CA GLY A 324 45.27 12.84 36.02
C GLY A 324 43.94 12.22 36.46
N GLY A 325 43.54 11.05 35.93
CA GLY A 325 42.30 10.36 36.34
C GLY A 325 41.02 10.82 35.64
N GLY A 326 41.12 11.48 34.47
CA GLY A 326 39.99 11.84 33.60
C GLY A 326 40.26 11.54 32.12
N MET A 327 39.34 11.88 31.22
CA MET A 327 39.48 11.65 29.76
C MET A 327 40.14 12.85 29.06
N ALA A 328 41.12 12.59 28.20
CA ALA A 328 41.80 13.60 27.37
C ALA A 328 41.69 13.26 25.87
N PRO A 329 41.70 14.26 24.97
CA PRO A 329 41.71 14.02 23.54
C PRO A 329 42.95 13.24 23.08
N LEU A 330 42.76 12.30 22.15
CA LEU A 330 43.84 11.50 21.57
C LEU A 330 44.12 11.99 20.16
N ALA A 331 45.26 12.66 19.97
CA ALA A 331 45.74 13.07 18.65
C ALA A 331 46.40 11.90 17.91
N GLY A 332 46.21 11.83 16.59
CA GLY A 332 46.78 10.76 15.76
C GLY A 332 46.14 9.38 15.95
N ALA A 333 44.94 9.31 16.54
CA ALA A 333 44.15 8.09 16.62
C ALA A 333 43.52 7.82 15.25
N PRO A 334 43.70 6.63 14.65
CA PRO A 334 43.02 6.31 13.40
C PRO A 334 41.52 6.15 13.61
N VAL A 335 40.73 6.69 12.68
CA VAL A 335 39.27 6.55 12.63
C VAL A 335 38.90 6.04 11.26
N GLN A 336 37.98 5.08 11.22
CA GLN A 336 37.41 4.50 10.01
C GLN A 336 35.89 4.45 10.14
N ILE A 337 35.19 4.86 9.09
CA ILE A 337 33.73 4.85 9.02
C ILE A 337 33.33 4.01 7.81
N CYS A 338 32.51 3.01 8.06
CA CYS A 338 32.07 2.03 7.09
C CYS A 338 30.55 2.08 6.90
N GLU A 339 30.12 1.98 5.66
CA GLU A 339 28.73 1.72 5.29
C GLU A 339 28.46 0.22 5.44
N SER A 340 27.38 -0.12 6.15
CA SER A 340 26.91 -1.50 6.24
C SER A 340 25.64 -1.66 5.42
N THR A 341 25.67 -2.59 4.46
CA THR A 341 24.51 -2.93 3.62
C THR A 341 24.03 -4.33 4.01
N PRO A 342 22.72 -4.63 4.01
CA PRO A 342 22.23 -5.98 4.20
C PRO A 342 22.55 -6.92 3.01
N GLN A 343 22.88 -6.37 1.84
CA GLN A 343 22.98 -7.12 0.57
C GLN A 343 24.40 -7.23 -0.04
N GLN A 344 25.45 -6.58 0.50
CA GLN A 344 26.83 -6.78 0.03
C GLN A 344 27.72 -7.39 1.12
N GLU A 345 28.37 -8.51 0.79
CA GLU A 345 29.47 -9.15 1.52
C GLU A 345 30.73 -8.27 1.68
N GLN A 346 30.69 -7.00 1.25
CA GLN A 346 31.81 -6.06 1.29
C GLN A 346 31.42 -4.81 2.09
N LEU A 347 31.82 -4.77 3.37
CA LEU A 347 31.89 -3.53 4.14
C LEU A 347 32.70 -2.51 3.32
N ARG A 348 32.11 -1.36 2.99
CA ARG A 348 32.85 -0.27 2.32
C ARG A 348 33.17 0.78 3.35
N CYS A 349 34.44 1.17 3.44
CA CYS A 349 34.90 2.13 4.44
C CYS A 349 35.52 3.36 3.78
N PRO A 350 34.69 4.21 3.14
CA PRO A 350 35.20 5.30 2.30
C PRO A 350 35.78 6.46 3.11
N TRP A 351 35.46 6.57 4.41
CA TRP A 351 36.04 7.58 5.28
C TRP A 351 37.03 6.92 6.24
N TYR A 352 38.31 7.30 6.12
CA TYR A 352 39.34 6.95 7.08
C TYR A 352 40.35 8.09 7.22
N GLY A 353 40.95 8.21 8.39
CA GLY A 353 41.97 9.22 8.64
C GLY A 353 42.45 9.21 10.08
N LEU A 354 43.22 10.24 10.45
CA LEU A 354 43.75 10.43 11.79
C LEU A 354 43.04 11.59 12.48
N THR A 355 42.86 11.50 13.79
CA THR A 355 42.40 12.63 14.59
C THR A 355 43.42 13.76 14.68
N ASP A 356 42.93 14.99 14.71
CA ASP A 356 43.73 16.20 14.89
C ASP A 356 44.28 16.36 16.32
N ALA A 357 44.98 17.48 16.59
CA ALA A 357 45.54 17.78 17.91
C ALA A 357 44.49 17.87 19.04
N ASN A 358 43.22 18.08 18.70
CA ASN A 358 42.10 18.16 19.62
C ASN A 358 41.28 16.85 19.67
N GLY A 359 41.77 15.78 19.03
CA GLY A 359 41.15 14.46 19.01
C GLY A 359 39.96 14.36 18.04
N PHE A 360 39.79 15.27 17.09
CA PHE A 360 38.68 15.25 16.14
C PHE A 360 39.07 14.67 14.78
N PHE A 361 38.18 13.87 14.22
CA PHE A 361 38.13 13.46 12.81
C PHE A 361 36.79 13.92 12.23
N ALA A 362 36.75 14.39 10.99
CA ALA A 362 35.53 14.82 10.32
C ALA A 362 35.35 14.04 9.01
N ALA A 363 34.15 13.54 8.79
CA ALA A 363 33.73 12.87 7.57
C ALA A 363 32.55 13.64 6.99
N ASP A 364 32.67 14.05 5.72
CA ASP A 364 31.61 14.73 4.99
C ASP A 364 30.95 13.77 4.00
N ARG A 365 29.76 14.13 3.51
CA ARG A 365 28.98 13.33 2.55
C ARG A 365 28.54 11.98 3.08
N ILE A 366 28.26 11.91 4.38
CA ILE A 366 27.63 10.73 4.95
C ILE A 366 26.16 10.69 4.48
N PRO A 367 25.66 9.54 4.00
CA PRO A 367 24.28 9.38 3.57
C PRO A 367 23.29 9.90 4.62
N LEU A 368 22.24 10.61 4.18
CA LEU A 368 21.11 11.02 5.00
C LEU A 368 19.87 10.19 4.64
N THR A 369 18.85 10.20 5.51
CA THR A 369 17.60 9.43 5.37
C THR A 369 16.83 9.68 4.07
N GLY A 370 17.05 10.82 3.42
CA GLY A 370 16.47 11.14 2.10
C GLY A 370 17.29 10.68 0.88
N GLU A 371 18.49 10.12 1.06
CA GLU A 371 19.44 9.81 -0.03
C GLU A 371 19.91 8.33 -0.07
N ALA A 372 19.60 7.50 0.93
CA ALA A 372 20.21 6.19 1.06
C ALA A 372 19.48 5.08 0.25
N ALA A 373 20.11 4.67 -0.86
CA ALA A 373 19.76 3.45 -1.59
C ALA A 373 20.66 2.23 -1.24
N SER A 374 21.55 2.30 -0.23
CA SER A 374 22.54 1.22 -0.01
C SER A 374 22.64 0.61 1.40
N GLY A 375 22.09 1.13 2.50
CA GLY A 375 22.08 0.37 3.76
C GLY A 375 21.55 1.13 4.98
N PRO A 376 21.15 0.46 6.11
CA PRO A 376 20.50 1.13 7.24
C PRO A 376 21.44 1.73 8.31
N TRP A 377 22.73 1.39 8.34
CA TRP A 377 23.64 1.80 9.43
C TRP A 377 25.06 2.14 8.96
N LEU A 378 25.70 3.05 9.69
CA LEU A 378 27.12 3.36 9.65
C LEU A 378 27.84 2.69 10.82
N THR A 379 29.04 2.17 10.58
CA THR A 379 29.93 1.65 11.60
C THR A 379 31.14 2.55 11.74
N ILE A 380 31.37 3.11 12.93
CA ILE A 380 32.51 3.99 13.23
C ILE A 380 33.44 3.23 14.17
N THR A 381 34.68 3.05 13.75
CA THR A 381 35.73 2.41 14.54
C THR A 381 36.87 3.38 14.78
N ALA A 382 37.19 3.61 16.05
CA ALA A 382 38.37 4.36 16.48
C ALA A 382 39.43 3.41 17.03
N PHE A 383 40.63 3.51 16.48
CA PHE A 383 41.80 2.73 16.86
C PHE A 383 42.72 3.55 17.77
N PRO A 384 43.43 2.91 18.71
CA PRO A 384 44.42 3.60 19.53
C PRO A 384 45.58 4.14 18.69
N PRO A 385 46.15 5.30 19.05
CA PRO A 385 47.36 5.80 18.41
C PRO A 385 48.56 4.86 18.61
N ALA A 386 49.61 5.02 17.80
CA ALA A 386 50.84 4.24 17.91
C ALA A 386 51.44 4.33 19.33
N GLY A 387 51.92 3.21 19.87
CA GLY A 387 52.54 3.13 21.21
C GLY A 387 51.58 3.21 22.41
N SER A 388 50.26 3.24 22.18
CA SER A 388 49.24 3.17 23.23
C SER A 388 48.89 1.71 23.60
N ASN A 389 48.50 1.47 24.86
CA ASN A 389 47.97 0.19 25.34
C ASN A 389 46.44 0.18 25.46
N LEU A 390 45.73 1.16 24.88
CA LEU A 390 44.27 1.24 24.90
C LEU A 390 43.65 0.18 23.97
N ILE A 391 42.34 -0.06 24.12
CA ILE A 391 41.57 -0.93 23.22
C ILE A 391 40.77 -0.06 22.24
N GLN A 392 40.63 -0.52 21.00
CA GLN A 392 39.74 0.08 19.99
C GLN A 392 38.28 0.16 20.47
N ARG A 393 37.53 1.12 19.94
CA ARG A 393 36.10 1.27 20.21
C ARG A 393 35.34 1.36 18.90
N GLN A 394 34.21 0.68 18.84
CA GLN A 394 33.29 0.72 17.70
C GLN A 394 31.90 1.13 18.17
N ILE A 395 31.22 1.93 17.36
CA ILE A 395 29.79 2.24 17.50
C ILE A 395 29.10 2.07 16.16
N SER A 396 27.79 1.81 16.21
CA SER A 396 26.93 1.80 15.03
C SER A 396 25.92 2.92 15.16
N LEU A 397 25.71 3.66 14.07
CA LEU A 397 24.74 4.75 14.00
C LEU A 397 23.74 4.49 12.89
N PRO A 398 22.44 4.74 13.10
CA PRO A 398 21.48 4.75 12.00
C PRO A 398 21.82 5.88 11.04
N ILE A 399 21.46 5.69 9.78
CA ILE A 399 21.35 6.82 8.86
C ILE A 399 20.28 7.78 9.40
N ALA A 400 20.58 9.08 9.43
CA ALA A 400 19.73 10.12 10.03
C ALA A 400 19.63 11.34 9.11
N ASP A 401 18.69 12.25 9.38
CA ASP A 401 18.54 13.52 8.63
C ASP A 401 19.68 14.51 8.93
N ALA A 402 20.37 14.32 10.06
CA ALA A 402 21.59 15.03 10.45
C ALA A 402 22.37 14.21 11.49
N TYR A 403 23.70 14.39 11.54
CA TYR A 403 24.56 13.73 12.52
C TYR A 403 25.05 14.69 13.60
N GLU A 404 24.92 14.28 14.87
CA GLU A 404 25.58 14.95 15.99
C GLU A 404 27.04 14.50 16.11
N ASP A 405 27.89 15.35 16.72
CA ASP A 405 29.26 15.01 17.09
C ASP A 405 29.30 13.73 17.95
N GLN A 406 30.00 12.72 17.47
CA GLN A 406 30.13 11.44 18.16
C GLN A 406 31.38 11.44 19.03
N SER A 407 31.28 10.85 20.21
CA SER A 407 32.41 10.71 21.12
C SER A 407 32.73 9.25 21.35
N LEU A 408 33.94 8.83 20.99
CA LEU A 408 34.47 7.48 21.22
C LEU A 408 35.55 7.53 22.29
N GLU A 409 35.27 6.88 23.41
CA GLU A 409 36.18 6.76 24.54
C GLU A 409 36.96 5.43 24.43
N LEU A 410 38.27 5.52 24.21
CA LEU A 410 39.15 4.35 24.19
C LEU A 410 39.57 4.00 25.62
N GLY A 411 39.19 2.81 26.09
CA GLY A 411 39.45 2.33 27.44
C GLY A 411 40.80 1.62 27.60
N ALA A 412 41.26 1.54 28.86
CA ALA A 412 42.35 0.64 29.21
C ALA A 412 41.84 -0.82 29.22
N PRO A 413 42.68 -1.80 28.85
CA PRO A 413 42.29 -3.20 28.84
C PRO A 413 42.03 -3.73 30.25
N THR A 414 41.04 -4.62 30.36
CA THR A 414 40.71 -5.31 31.62
C THR A 414 40.91 -6.81 31.47
N PRO A 415 41.71 -7.45 32.33
CA PRO A 415 41.93 -8.89 32.25
C PRO A 415 40.65 -9.67 32.58
N PRO A 416 40.56 -10.96 32.18
CA PRO A 416 39.51 -11.85 32.65
C PRO A 416 39.42 -11.87 34.18
N PRO A 417 38.20 -11.97 34.75
CA PRO A 417 38.03 -12.05 36.20
C PRO A 417 38.78 -13.26 36.79
N ALA A 418 39.27 -13.13 38.03
CA ALA A 418 39.99 -14.20 38.70
C ALA A 418 39.21 -15.54 38.68
N GLY A 419 39.86 -16.60 38.18
CA GLY A 419 39.26 -17.93 38.03
C GLY A 419 38.45 -18.14 36.74
N THR A 420 38.33 -17.13 35.88
CA THR A 420 37.78 -17.22 34.53
C THR A 420 38.92 -17.42 33.53
N ALA A 421 38.77 -18.38 32.62
CA ALA A 421 39.74 -18.63 31.56
C ALA A 421 39.03 -18.89 30.23
N ILE A 422 39.70 -18.54 29.14
CA ILE A 422 39.25 -18.73 27.76
C ILE A 422 40.40 -19.38 26.99
N GLU A 423 40.18 -20.58 26.43
CA GLU A 423 41.26 -21.40 25.87
C GLU A 423 40.82 -22.14 24.59
N PRO A 424 41.64 -22.23 23.53
CA PRO A 424 43.00 -21.69 23.46
C PRO A 424 42.98 -20.16 23.33
N SER A 425 43.84 -19.50 24.09
CA SER A 425 44.13 -18.07 23.92
C SER A 425 45.59 -17.76 24.24
N PHE A 426 46.09 -16.64 23.74
CA PHE A 426 47.40 -16.13 24.12
C PHE A 426 47.33 -14.70 24.63
N GLY A 427 48.39 -14.27 25.33
CA GLY A 427 48.49 -12.92 25.88
C GLY A 427 48.72 -11.89 24.78
N GLY A 428 47.71 -11.08 24.49
CA GLY A 428 47.84 -9.91 23.62
C GLY A 428 48.45 -8.71 24.34
N GLY A 429 48.50 -7.57 23.66
CA GLY A 429 48.87 -6.30 24.28
C GLY A 429 47.92 -5.92 25.43
N GLY A 430 48.41 -5.91 26.67
CA GLY A 430 47.68 -5.35 27.81
C GLY A 430 46.70 -6.29 28.54
N ASP A 431 46.98 -7.59 28.64
CA ASP A 431 46.18 -8.60 29.38
C ASP A 431 44.81 -8.96 28.78
N VAL A 432 44.51 -8.53 27.55
CA VAL A 432 43.34 -9.00 26.79
C VAL A 432 43.64 -10.37 26.18
N PRO A 433 42.79 -11.39 26.39
CA PRO A 433 42.95 -12.68 25.72
C PRO A 433 42.74 -12.52 24.22
N VAL A 434 43.71 -13.00 23.44
CA VAL A 434 43.58 -13.14 22.00
C VAL A 434 43.16 -14.57 21.69
N VAL A 435 42.01 -14.73 21.05
CA VAL A 435 41.46 -16.03 20.64
C VAL A 435 41.56 -16.18 19.13
N PHE A 436 41.75 -17.41 18.69
CA PHE A 436 41.80 -17.75 17.28
C PHE A 436 40.38 -17.88 16.73
N TRP A 437 40.08 -17.07 15.74
CA TRP A 437 38.79 -17.04 15.07
C TRP A 437 38.30 -18.39 14.48
N GLY A 438 39.21 -19.21 13.96
CA GLY A 438 38.90 -20.52 13.37
C GLY A 438 38.76 -21.67 14.36
N GLU A 439 39.06 -21.44 15.65
CA GLU A 439 39.11 -22.51 16.64
C GLU A 439 37.95 -22.43 17.66
N PRO A 440 37.30 -23.56 17.99
CA PRO A 440 36.35 -23.61 19.10
C PRO A 440 37.06 -23.26 20.40
N THR A 441 36.46 -22.37 21.17
CA THR A 441 37.09 -21.81 22.37
C THR A 441 36.32 -22.22 23.63
N THR A 442 37.02 -22.80 24.60
CA THR A 442 36.46 -23.20 25.89
C THR A 442 36.47 -22.04 26.86
N LEU A 443 35.30 -21.66 27.36
CA LEU A 443 35.12 -20.66 28.41
C LEU A 443 34.83 -21.35 29.73
N THR A 444 35.63 -21.03 30.76
CA THR A 444 35.46 -21.54 32.12
C THR A 444 35.35 -20.40 33.13
N THR A 445 34.51 -20.56 34.15
CA THR A 445 34.39 -19.61 35.26
C THR A 445 34.02 -20.34 36.56
N PRO A 446 34.30 -19.81 37.76
CA PRO A 446 34.00 -20.50 39.02
C PRO A 446 32.51 -20.83 39.15
N GLY A 447 32.20 -22.08 39.46
CA GLY A 447 30.83 -22.59 39.57
C GLY A 447 30.36 -22.75 41.01
N CYS A 448 29.05 -23.00 41.15
CA CYS A 448 28.41 -23.26 42.44
C CYS A 448 27.40 -24.42 42.30
N ALA A 449 27.26 -25.23 43.36
CA ALA A 449 26.38 -26.40 43.33
C ALA A 449 24.91 -25.99 43.15
N GLY A 450 24.25 -26.52 42.11
CA GLY A 450 22.86 -26.21 41.78
C GLY A 450 22.63 -24.81 41.21
N GLY A 451 23.70 -24.10 40.81
CA GLY A 451 23.59 -22.83 40.10
C GLY A 451 23.48 -23.00 38.59
N GLU A 452 23.13 -21.90 37.93
CA GLU A 452 23.01 -21.80 36.47
C GLU A 452 23.94 -20.70 35.97
N ALA A 453 24.48 -20.86 34.77
CA ALA A 453 25.28 -19.83 34.12
C ALA A 453 25.01 -19.79 32.62
N SER A 454 25.18 -18.62 32.03
CA SER A 454 25.13 -18.39 30.60
C SER A 454 26.20 -17.41 30.17
N TYR A 455 26.57 -17.50 28.91
CA TYR A 455 27.50 -16.58 28.28
C TYR A 455 26.84 -15.92 27.07
N GLU A 456 27.34 -14.74 26.74
CA GLU A 456 27.00 -14.00 25.54
C GLU A 456 28.28 -13.37 24.99
N VAL A 457 28.56 -13.55 23.71
CA VAL A 457 29.66 -12.91 23.01
C VAL A 457 29.08 -11.77 22.18
N LYS A 458 29.59 -10.56 22.37
CA LYS A 458 29.15 -9.35 21.67
C LYS A 458 30.23 -8.77 20.76
N LEU A 459 29.83 -8.44 19.54
CA LEU A 459 30.59 -7.63 18.58
C LEU A 459 29.88 -6.27 18.47
N GLY A 460 30.47 -5.25 19.09
CA GLY A 460 29.77 -3.98 19.29
C GLY A 460 28.50 -4.16 20.13
N ALA A 461 27.34 -3.80 19.57
CA ALA A 461 26.03 -3.98 20.20
C ALA A 461 25.41 -5.36 19.95
N ASN A 462 25.91 -6.10 18.94
CA ASN A 462 25.28 -7.31 18.43
C ASN A 462 25.78 -8.55 19.15
N THR A 463 24.86 -9.46 19.43
CA THR A 463 25.16 -10.77 20.02
C THR A 463 25.55 -11.74 18.92
N PHE A 464 26.82 -12.16 18.90
CA PHE A 464 27.33 -13.16 17.96
C PHE A 464 26.83 -14.56 18.32
N THR A 465 27.03 -14.96 19.57
CA THR A 465 26.63 -16.27 20.06
C THR A 465 26.35 -16.20 21.56
N SER A 466 25.44 -17.04 22.03
CA SER A 466 25.10 -17.15 23.45
C SER A 466 24.69 -18.58 23.77
N GLY A 467 24.81 -18.96 25.04
CA GLY A 467 24.43 -20.30 25.45
C GLY A 467 24.53 -20.56 26.94
N PRO A 468 23.92 -21.66 27.41
CA PRO A 468 24.09 -22.12 28.77
C PRO A 468 25.50 -22.68 29.00
N MET A 469 26.01 -22.53 30.22
CA MET A 469 27.24 -23.18 30.66
C MET A 469 26.92 -24.37 31.57
N LEU A 470 27.70 -25.44 31.44
CA LEU A 470 27.52 -26.68 32.20
C LEU A 470 28.43 -26.70 33.43
N LEU A 471 27.90 -27.16 34.57
CA LEU A 471 28.71 -27.32 35.78
C LEU A 471 29.54 -28.61 35.69
N VAL A 472 30.84 -28.48 35.43
CA VAL A 472 31.81 -29.59 35.31
C VAL A 472 32.94 -29.39 36.31
N GLY A 473 33.15 -30.36 37.21
CA GLY A 473 34.28 -30.31 38.15
C GLY A 473 34.29 -29.12 39.12
N GLY A 474 33.15 -28.46 39.35
CA GLY A 474 33.04 -27.26 40.20
C GLY A 474 33.23 -25.93 39.45
N GLN A 475 33.37 -25.94 38.13
CA GLN A 475 33.37 -24.75 37.27
C GLN A 475 32.19 -24.80 36.30
N PHE A 476 31.68 -23.63 35.92
CA PHE A 476 30.82 -23.52 34.76
C PHE A 476 31.69 -23.50 33.50
N THR A 477 31.38 -24.37 32.55
CA THR A 477 32.15 -24.58 31.31
C THR A 477 31.22 -24.51 30.11
N ALA A 478 31.63 -23.80 29.08
CA ALA A 478 30.99 -23.81 27.76
C ALA A 478 32.04 -23.92 26.66
N THR A 479 31.69 -24.55 25.55
CA THR A 479 32.47 -24.52 24.31
C THR A 479 31.79 -23.53 23.39
N ILE A 480 32.47 -22.42 23.14
CA ILE A 480 32.07 -21.42 22.16
C ILE A 480 32.50 -21.96 20.78
N PRO A 481 31.61 -21.99 19.78
CA PRO A 481 31.99 -22.29 18.40
C PRO A 481 33.09 -21.34 17.89
N PRO A 482 33.80 -21.68 16.80
CA PRO A 482 34.69 -20.74 16.12
C PRO A 482 34.03 -19.37 15.89
N PHE A 483 34.80 -18.30 16.08
CA PHE A 483 34.31 -16.94 15.89
C PHE A 483 34.22 -16.51 14.42
N TYR A 484 34.79 -17.30 13.50
CA TYR A 484 34.75 -17.09 12.06
C TYR A 484 33.36 -16.71 11.51
N PRO A 485 33.25 -15.75 10.58
CA PRO A 485 34.32 -14.90 10.03
C PRO A 485 34.61 -13.65 10.89
N ASN A 486 34.04 -13.57 12.09
CA ASN A 486 34.17 -12.37 12.92
C ASN A 486 35.60 -12.25 13.47
N HIS A 487 36.12 -11.04 13.46
CA HIS A 487 37.44 -10.70 13.98
C HIS A 487 37.39 -9.35 14.70
N GLY A 488 38.50 -8.98 15.34
CA GLY A 488 38.62 -7.72 16.05
C GLY A 488 38.16 -7.79 17.51
N ALA A 489 37.89 -6.63 18.11
CA ALA A 489 37.51 -6.54 19.52
C ALA A 489 36.08 -7.05 19.77
N ALA A 490 35.93 -7.99 20.71
CA ALA A 490 34.65 -8.49 21.18
C ALA A 490 34.56 -8.41 22.71
N THR A 491 33.35 -8.53 23.25
CA THR A 491 33.10 -8.55 24.70
C THR A 491 32.37 -9.82 25.07
N ILE A 492 32.87 -10.52 26.09
CA ILE A 492 32.14 -11.62 26.71
C ILE A 492 31.36 -11.07 27.91
N LEU A 493 30.06 -11.35 27.95
CA LEU A 493 29.20 -11.15 29.10
C LEU A 493 28.88 -12.51 29.74
N LEU A 494 29.21 -12.65 31.02
CA LEU A 494 28.92 -13.81 31.83
C LEU A 494 27.81 -13.49 32.82
N GLN A 495 26.78 -14.33 32.85
CA GLN A 495 25.71 -14.27 33.84
C GLN A 495 25.70 -15.55 34.65
N THR A 496 25.93 -15.44 35.96
CA THR A 496 25.93 -16.59 36.88
C THR A 496 24.90 -16.39 37.97
N ARG A 497 24.14 -17.43 38.28
CA ARG A 497 23.15 -17.47 39.37
C ARG A 497 23.49 -18.57 40.37
N CYS A 498 23.83 -18.16 41.58
CA CYS A 498 24.17 -19.05 42.69
C CYS A 498 23.19 -18.83 43.84
N GLY A 499 22.10 -19.61 43.88
CA GLY A 499 21.02 -19.41 44.85
C GLY A 499 20.29 -18.06 44.60
N PRO A 500 20.16 -17.18 45.62
CA PRO A 500 19.52 -15.87 45.44
C PRO A 500 20.44 -14.82 44.78
N SER A 501 21.73 -15.10 44.65
CA SER A 501 22.70 -14.14 44.11
C SER A 501 22.83 -14.30 42.60
N SER A 502 22.66 -13.19 41.88
CA SER A 502 22.99 -13.07 40.46
C SER A 502 24.21 -12.17 40.30
N THR A 503 25.14 -12.56 39.44
CA THR A 503 26.32 -11.76 39.12
C THR A 503 26.44 -11.66 37.60
N SER A 504 26.71 -10.45 37.12
CA SER A 504 26.96 -10.14 35.73
C SER A 504 28.35 -9.57 35.61
N ILE A 505 29.20 -10.17 34.79
CA ILE A 505 30.58 -9.75 34.60
C ILE A 505 30.86 -9.65 33.11
N SER A 506 31.58 -8.61 32.69
CA SER A 506 32.05 -8.48 31.31
C SER A 506 33.55 -8.27 31.25
N PHE A 507 34.17 -8.80 30.21
CA PHE A 507 35.59 -8.56 29.89
C PHE A 507 35.81 -8.60 28.37
N PRO A 508 36.77 -7.83 27.85
CA PRO A 508 37.10 -7.82 26.44
C PRO A 508 37.88 -9.07 26.05
N ILE A 509 37.70 -9.51 24.81
CA ILE A 509 38.57 -10.45 24.10
C ILE A 509 38.93 -9.83 22.75
N TYR A 510 39.97 -10.34 22.13
CA TYR A 510 40.32 -9.98 20.77
C TYR A 510 40.31 -11.23 19.91
N ILE A 511 39.56 -11.20 18.81
CA ILE A 511 39.45 -12.31 17.88
C ILE A 511 40.43 -12.04 16.74
N ASP A 512 41.53 -12.78 16.70
CA ASP A 512 42.57 -12.58 15.69
C ASP A 512 42.20 -13.30 14.38
N PRO A 513 42.22 -12.60 13.22
CA PRO A 513 42.04 -13.23 11.92
C PRO A 513 43.37 -13.90 11.52
N SER A 514 43.59 -15.10 12.03
CA SER A 514 44.85 -15.80 11.85
C SER A 514 44.88 -16.57 10.53
N GLY A 515 45.88 -16.28 9.68
CA GLY A 515 46.33 -17.15 8.60
C GLY A 515 47.28 -18.24 9.10
N TRP A 516 47.74 -19.09 8.18
CA TRP A 516 48.50 -20.29 8.47
C TRP A 516 49.84 -20.30 7.71
N ILE A 517 50.93 -20.64 8.40
CA ILE A 517 52.19 -21.03 7.77
C ILE A 517 52.34 -22.54 7.89
N ARG A 518 52.33 -23.22 6.75
CA ARG A 518 52.42 -24.69 6.69
C ARG A 518 53.52 -25.14 5.74
N THR A 519 53.94 -26.39 5.89
CA THR A 519 54.77 -27.06 4.89
C THR A 519 53.93 -27.40 3.67
N VAL A 520 54.56 -27.69 2.52
CA VAL A 520 53.86 -28.24 1.34
C VAL A 520 53.03 -29.50 1.67
N GLY A 521 53.45 -30.25 2.69
CA GLY A 521 52.74 -31.43 3.20
C GLY A 521 51.65 -31.15 4.25
N GLY A 522 51.23 -29.89 4.44
CA GLY A 522 50.14 -29.51 5.35
C GLY A 522 50.52 -29.38 6.83
N ALA A 523 51.71 -29.85 7.24
CA ALA A 523 52.14 -29.72 8.64
C ALA A 523 52.43 -28.25 9.02
N PRO A 524 52.03 -27.78 10.21
CA PRO A 524 52.26 -26.40 10.66
C PRO A 524 53.76 -26.09 10.82
N ILE A 525 54.14 -24.84 10.58
CA ILE A 525 55.52 -24.35 10.74
C ILE A 525 55.57 -23.34 11.89
N GLU A 526 56.17 -23.76 13.00
CA GLU A 526 56.46 -22.88 14.14
C GLU A 526 57.62 -21.93 13.85
N GLY A 527 57.47 -20.67 14.24
CA GLY A 527 58.53 -19.66 14.26
C GLY A 527 58.99 -19.18 12.87
N ALA A 528 58.11 -19.19 11.87
CA ALA A 528 58.33 -18.51 10.60
C ALA A 528 58.16 -17.00 10.79
N THR A 529 58.98 -16.21 10.10
CA THR A 529 58.88 -14.75 10.07
C THR A 529 57.87 -14.35 9.01
N VAL A 530 56.81 -13.64 9.40
CA VAL A 530 55.77 -13.17 8.51
C VAL A 530 55.79 -11.65 8.48
N THR A 531 55.98 -11.05 7.30
CA THR A 531 56.14 -9.60 7.11
C THR A 531 54.99 -9.02 6.31
N LEU A 532 54.38 -7.96 6.82
CA LEU A 532 53.29 -7.23 6.19
C LEU A 532 53.78 -6.01 5.40
N PHE A 533 53.26 -5.85 4.18
CA PHE A 533 53.47 -4.69 3.31
C PHE A 533 52.12 -4.04 2.98
N ARG A 534 52.10 -2.72 2.77
CA ARG A 534 50.91 -1.94 2.45
C ARG A 534 51.11 -1.06 1.22
N SER A 535 50.02 -0.87 0.47
CA SER A 535 49.86 0.09 -0.62
C SER A 535 48.48 0.76 -0.53
N GLU A 536 48.37 2.03 -0.93
CA GLU A 536 47.07 2.69 -1.11
C GLU A 536 46.47 2.45 -2.51
N THR A 537 47.29 2.06 -3.49
CA THR A 537 46.89 1.93 -4.91
C THR A 537 46.79 0.48 -5.39
N GLY A 538 47.42 -0.45 -4.69
CA GLY A 538 47.49 -1.86 -5.08
C GLY A 538 48.45 -2.16 -6.24
N GLY A 539 49.14 -1.14 -6.77
CA GLY A 539 50.07 -1.27 -7.88
C GLY A 539 51.29 -2.16 -7.54
N PRO A 540 51.86 -2.92 -8.49
CA PRO A 540 52.92 -3.89 -8.23
C PRO A 540 54.14 -3.33 -7.48
N ASP A 541 54.54 -2.09 -7.78
CA ASP A 541 55.73 -1.43 -7.23
C ASP A 541 55.42 -0.44 -6.09
N SER A 542 54.16 -0.36 -5.65
CA SER A 542 53.69 0.63 -4.67
C SER A 542 53.73 0.14 -3.21
N PHE A 543 54.12 -1.12 -2.99
CA PHE A 543 54.09 -1.74 -1.67
C PHE A 543 55.29 -1.35 -0.82
N THR A 544 55.01 -0.78 0.35
CA THR A 544 56.02 -0.40 1.35
C THR A 544 55.87 -1.23 2.61
N LEU A 545 56.98 -1.41 3.33
CA LEU A 545 57.00 -2.14 4.60
C LEU A 545 56.15 -1.41 5.64
N VAL A 546 55.23 -2.12 6.29
CA VAL A 546 54.49 -1.56 7.43
C VAL A 546 55.43 -1.47 8.65
N PRO A 547 55.63 -0.31 9.30
CA PRO A 547 56.49 -0.23 10.46
C PRO A 547 55.99 -1.08 11.64
N ASP A 548 56.90 -1.69 12.39
CA ASP A 548 56.59 -2.34 13.66
C ASP A 548 55.89 -1.36 14.62
N GLY A 549 54.81 -1.80 15.27
CA GLY A 549 54.02 -0.94 16.17
C GLY A 549 53.10 0.09 15.46
N SER A 550 52.97 0.03 14.12
CA SER A 550 52.18 1.00 13.36
C SER A 550 50.71 1.08 13.81
N ALA A 551 50.15 2.29 13.80
CA ALA A 551 48.76 2.55 14.17
C ALA A 551 47.74 1.94 13.19
N ILE A 552 48.19 1.54 12.00
CA ILE A 552 47.34 0.91 10.98
C ILE A 552 46.98 -0.54 11.31
N MET A 553 47.68 -1.14 12.28
CA MET A 553 47.41 -2.49 12.81
C MET A 553 46.64 -2.37 14.12
N SER A 554 45.84 -3.39 14.45
CA SER A 554 45.17 -3.47 15.74
C SER A 554 46.19 -3.52 16.89
N PRO A 555 45.96 -2.82 18.00
CA PRO A 555 46.81 -2.81 19.19
C PRO A 555 47.16 -4.21 19.72
N MET A 556 46.31 -5.19 19.47
CA MET A 556 46.47 -6.56 19.98
C MET A 556 47.43 -7.41 19.14
N ASN A 557 47.75 -6.97 17.91
CA ASN A 557 48.63 -7.67 16.96
C ASN A 557 49.55 -6.72 16.14
N ARG A 558 50.12 -5.67 16.75
CA ARG A 558 51.00 -4.67 16.06
C ARG A 558 52.44 -5.12 15.76
N ALA A 559 52.75 -6.40 15.90
CA ALA A 559 54.10 -6.89 15.61
C ALA A 559 54.29 -6.99 14.09
N ASN A 560 55.28 -6.31 13.52
CA ASN A 560 55.71 -6.55 12.15
C ASN A 560 57.25 -6.55 12.04
N PRO A 561 57.89 -7.69 11.77
CA PRO A 561 57.29 -8.97 11.40
C PRO A 561 56.58 -9.69 12.57
N SER A 562 55.53 -10.43 12.23
CA SER A 562 54.88 -11.41 13.10
C SER A 562 55.63 -12.74 13.06
N ILE A 563 55.46 -13.58 14.09
CA ILE A 563 56.11 -14.88 14.22
C ILE A 563 55.04 -15.96 14.40
N SER A 564 55.06 -17.00 13.58
CA SER A 564 54.07 -18.08 13.68
C SER A 564 54.21 -18.91 14.96
N ASP A 565 53.08 -19.33 15.55
CA ASP A 565 53.03 -20.19 16.74
C ASP A 565 53.21 -21.69 16.42
N ALA A 566 53.02 -22.57 17.41
CA ALA A 566 53.23 -24.01 17.26
C ALA A 566 52.27 -24.68 16.25
N GLU A 567 51.07 -24.11 16.11
CA GLU A 567 50.03 -24.49 15.17
C GLU A 567 50.18 -23.76 13.81
N GLY A 568 51.17 -22.87 13.69
CA GLY A 568 51.52 -22.16 12.47
C GLY A 568 50.69 -20.88 12.25
N HIS A 569 49.93 -20.42 13.24
CA HIS A 569 49.07 -19.24 13.11
C HIS A 569 49.87 -17.94 13.04
N PHE A 570 49.40 -16.98 12.25
CA PHE A 570 49.83 -15.58 12.27
C PHE A 570 48.66 -14.69 11.91
N GLY A 571 48.58 -13.45 12.38
CA GLY A 571 47.46 -12.58 12.01
C GLY A 571 47.79 -11.10 12.15
N TRP A 572 47.13 -10.30 11.34
CA TRP A 572 47.03 -8.85 11.51
C TRP A 572 45.60 -8.43 11.23
N ASP A 573 45.12 -7.50 12.03
CA ASP A 573 43.90 -6.76 11.74
C ASP A 573 44.32 -5.35 11.38
N VAL A 574 43.92 -4.93 10.19
CA VAL A 574 44.47 -3.74 9.55
C VAL A 574 43.36 -2.83 9.07
N LEU A 575 43.66 -1.54 9.02
CA LEU A 575 42.77 -0.56 8.38
C LEU A 575 42.56 -0.89 6.90
N THR A 576 41.55 -0.24 6.31
CA THR A 576 41.33 -0.28 4.85
C THR A 576 42.62 0.06 4.06
N GLY A 577 42.88 -0.69 2.99
CA GLY A 577 44.06 -0.56 2.12
C GLY A 577 44.35 -1.82 1.29
N TYR A 578 45.44 -1.79 0.51
CA TYR A 578 45.97 -2.96 -0.19
C TYR A 578 47.17 -3.52 0.57
N TYR A 579 47.25 -4.83 0.69
CA TYR A 579 48.26 -5.52 1.49
C TYR A 579 48.89 -6.70 0.76
N LYS A 580 50.14 -6.99 1.10
CA LYS A 580 50.83 -8.23 0.75
C LYS A 580 51.50 -8.78 2.00
N VAL A 581 51.57 -10.10 2.09
CA VAL A 581 52.24 -10.79 3.19
C VAL A 581 53.35 -11.65 2.63
N ARG A 582 54.51 -11.61 3.27
CA ARG A 582 55.66 -12.45 2.96
C ARG A 582 55.97 -13.36 4.14
N ALA A 583 56.09 -14.66 3.91
CA ALA A 583 56.53 -15.62 4.92
C ALA A 583 57.89 -16.22 4.59
N GLU A 584 58.78 -16.30 5.58
CA GLU A 584 60.11 -16.89 5.45
C GLU A 584 60.51 -17.69 6.69
N LYS A 585 61.23 -18.80 6.48
CA LYS A 585 61.79 -19.63 7.57
C LYS A 585 63.19 -20.08 7.16
N PRO A 586 64.22 -19.88 8.00
CA PRO A 586 65.56 -20.36 7.69
C PRO A 586 65.58 -21.87 7.41
N GLY A 587 66.10 -22.25 6.24
CA GLY A 587 66.13 -23.65 5.78
C GLY A 587 64.93 -24.06 4.92
N CYS A 588 63.97 -23.17 4.71
CA CYS A 588 62.84 -23.36 3.79
C CYS A 588 62.93 -22.43 2.57
N HIS A 589 62.14 -22.71 1.54
CA HIS A 589 62.05 -21.94 0.30
C HIS A 589 60.63 -21.97 -0.29
N ALA A 590 60.38 -21.16 -1.32
CA ALA A 590 59.14 -21.20 -2.09
C ALA A 590 58.97 -22.59 -2.75
N PRO A 591 57.77 -23.20 -2.74
CA PRO A 591 57.57 -24.55 -3.28
C PRO A 591 57.96 -24.70 -4.77
N ASP A 592 57.87 -23.61 -5.52
CA ASP A 592 58.10 -23.52 -6.97
C ASP A 592 59.47 -22.94 -7.34
N ASP A 593 60.20 -22.32 -6.40
CA ASP A 593 61.54 -21.77 -6.62
C ASP A 593 62.49 -22.01 -5.43
N PRO A 594 63.41 -23.01 -5.53
CA PRO A 594 64.44 -23.28 -4.54
C PRO A 594 65.44 -22.14 -4.28
N ALA A 595 65.54 -21.16 -5.18
CA ALA A 595 66.37 -19.98 -4.99
C ALA A 595 65.67 -18.86 -4.20
N GLN A 596 64.34 -18.93 -4.05
CA GLN A 596 63.55 -17.93 -3.35
C GLN A 596 63.28 -18.38 -1.89
N PRO A 597 63.86 -17.71 -0.87
CA PRO A 597 63.77 -18.17 0.52
C PRO A 597 62.45 -17.81 1.23
N TYR A 598 61.46 -17.31 0.49
CA TYR A 598 60.20 -16.80 1.01
C TYR A 598 59.04 -17.07 0.05
N VAL A 599 57.81 -17.09 0.56
CA VAL A 599 56.58 -17.07 -0.24
C VAL A 599 55.85 -15.75 -0.01
N GLU A 600 55.20 -15.21 -1.04
CA GLU A 600 54.36 -14.01 -0.94
C GLU A 600 52.91 -14.33 -1.30
N SER A 601 51.98 -13.67 -0.61
CA SER A 601 50.57 -13.66 -0.99
C SER A 601 50.35 -12.89 -2.29
N HIS A 602 49.17 -13.08 -2.89
CA HIS A 602 48.63 -12.12 -3.85
C HIS A 602 48.35 -10.76 -3.18
N VAL A 603 48.06 -9.73 -3.98
CA VAL A 603 47.61 -8.43 -3.47
C VAL A 603 46.22 -8.58 -2.88
N MET A 604 46.11 -8.35 -1.58
CA MET A 604 44.86 -8.41 -0.82
C MET A 604 44.28 -7.00 -0.69
N ARG A 605 43.00 -6.82 -1.00
CA ARG A 605 42.27 -5.56 -0.77
C ARG A 605 41.44 -5.71 0.49
N ILE A 606 41.71 -4.90 1.50
CA ILE A 606 40.96 -4.85 2.76
C ILE A 606 40.17 -3.53 2.79
N PRO A 607 38.86 -3.52 3.07
CA PRO A 607 37.93 -4.65 3.08
C PRO A 607 37.61 -5.22 1.67
N PRO A 608 37.07 -6.46 1.57
CA PRO A 608 36.64 -7.33 2.65
C PRO A 608 37.87 -7.88 3.41
N PRO A 609 37.73 -8.27 4.68
CA PRO A 609 38.82 -8.92 5.39
C PRO A 609 39.31 -10.15 4.61
N VAL A 610 40.62 -10.39 4.60
CA VAL A 610 41.18 -11.63 4.06
C VAL A 610 41.41 -12.60 5.21
N PHE A 611 41.01 -13.82 4.93
CA PHE A 611 40.65 -14.85 5.85
C PHE A 611 41.36 -16.13 5.40
N ASP A 612 41.90 -16.88 6.35
CA ASP A 612 42.56 -18.18 6.11
C ASP A 612 43.72 -18.12 5.12
N LEU A 613 44.52 -17.04 5.16
CA LEU A 613 45.70 -16.91 4.31
C LEU A 613 46.70 -18.05 4.62
N ASP A 614 46.73 -19.07 3.77
CA ASP A 614 47.65 -20.22 3.87
C ASP A 614 48.90 -19.97 3.00
N LEU A 615 50.04 -19.80 3.66
CA LEU A 615 51.33 -19.64 3.00
C LEU A 615 52.18 -20.90 3.22
N ARG A 616 52.45 -21.61 2.13
CA ARG A 616 53.19 -22.88 2.15
C ARG A 616 54.67 -22.71 1.82
N LEU A 617 55.55 -23.28 2.65
CA LEU A 617 57.00 -23.32 2.45
C LEU A 617 57.49 -24.76 2.28
N ASP A 618 58.47 -25.01 1.40
CA ASP A 618 59.20 -26.29 1.37
C ASP A 618 60.41 -26.24 2.31
N CYS A 619 60.35 -27.03 3.39
CA CYS A 619 61.39 -27.14 4.41
C CYS A 619 62.22 -28.43 4.30
N GLY A 620 62.31 -29.03 3.11
CA GLY A 620 63.15 -30.20 2.83
C GLY A 620 62.47 -31.54 3.11
N THR A 621 61.14 -31.57 3.17
CA THR A 621 60.37 -32.82 3.36
C THR A 621 60.16 -33.60 2.06
N GLY A 622 60.30 -32.95 0.89
CA GLY A 622 60.11 -33.59 -0.42
C GLY A 622 58.73 -34.22 -0.62
N ALA A 623 57.77 -33.91 0.24
CA ALA A 623 56.42 -34.43 0.20
C ALA A 623 55.59 -33.57 -0.75
N VAL A 624 55.15 -34.18 -1.85
CA VAL A 624 53.94 -33.73 -2.54
C VAL A 624 52.80 -34.18 -1.62
N GLY A 625 52.42 -33.33 -0.66
CA GLY A 625 51.22 -33.55 0.15
C GLY A 625 49.99 -33.51 -0.75
N ASP A 626 48.89 -34.08 -0.26
CA ASP A 626 47.61 -33.82 -0.88
C ASP A 626 47.33 -32.32 -0.80
N THR A 627 47.27 -31.69 -1.98
CA THR A 627 46.95 -30.26 -2.12
C THR A 627 45.58 -30.08 -2.73
N THR A 628 44.81 -31.16 -2.85
CA THR A 628 43.51 -31.16 -3.52
C THR A 628 42.47 -30.77 -2.48
N GLU A 629 41.72 -29.72 -2.75
CA GLU A 629 40.65 -29.27 -1.87
C GLU A 629 39.44 -30.20 -2.04
N PRO A 630 38.70 -30.53 -0.96
CA PRO A 630 37.49 -31.33 -1.05
C PRO A 630 36.42 -30.58 -1.84
N ALA A 631 35.88 -31.12 -2.93
CA ALA A 631 34.88 -30.40 -3.73
C ALA A 631 33.53 -30.28 -2.98
N LEU A 632 33.23 -29.10 -2.45
CA LEU A 632 31.99 -28.75 -1.77
C LEU A 632 30.90 -28.39 -2.78
N SER A 633 29.72 -28.97 -2.57
CA SER A 633 28.50 -28.66 -3.30
C SER A 633 27.46 -28.06 -2.35
N VAL A 634 27.19 -26.78 -2.56
CA VAL A 634 26.09 -26.01 -1.97
C VAL A 634 24.99 -25.80 -3.02
N PRO A 635 23.73 -25.59 -2.62
CA PRO A 635 22.66 -25.21 -3.55
C PRO A 635 22.84 -23.77 -4.04
N ASP A 636 22.09 -23.40 -5.08
CA ASP A 636 21.89 -21.99 -5.44
C ASP A 636 21.10 -21.26 -4.34
N ASP A 637 21.08 -19.92 -4.38
CA ASP A 637 20.28 -19.11 -3.47
C ASP A 637 18.81 -19.55 -3.43
N VAL A 638 18.28 -19.69 -2.23
CA VAL A 638 16.94 -20.22 -1.97
C VAL A 638 16.05 -19.08 -1.52
N VAL A 639 15.02 -18.78 -2.31
CA VAL A 639 13.96 -17.84 -1.95
C VAL A 639 12.78 -18.62 -1.37
N ILE A 640 12.33 -18.25 -0.17
CA ILE A 640 11.18 -18.86 0.51
C ILE A 640 10.24 -17.80 1.04
N GLU A 641 8.94 -18.07 0.93
CA GLU A 641 7.89 -17.18 1.41
C GLU A 641 7.77 -17.24 2.95
N ALA A 642 7.67 -16.08 3.58
CA ALA A 642 7.39 -15.96 5.00
C ALA A 642 6.03 -16.60 5.35
N THR A 643 6.01 -17.45 6.38
CA THR A 643 4.76 -18.12 6.82
C THR A 643 4.10 -17.43 8.01
N GLY A 644 4.72 -16.35 8.49
CA GLY A 644 4.24 -15.45 9.53
C GLY A 644 5.36 -14.59 10.11
N ALA A 645 5.08 -13.83 11.17
CA ALA A 645 6.04 -12.88 11.77
C ALA A 645 7.38 -13.49 12.24
N GLY A 646 7.43 -14.80 12.45
CA GLY A 646 8.67 -15.53 12.80
C GLY A 646 9.52 -15.95 11.59
N GLY A 647 9.06 -15.68 10.36
CA GLY A 647 9.69 -16.04 9.09
C GLY A 647 9.28 -17.42 8.56
N ALA A 648 10.24 -18.19 8.06
CA ALA A 648 9.99 -19.46 7.36
C ALA A 648 11.04 -20.54 7.68
N VAL A 649 10.66 -21.81 7.57
CA VAL A 649 11.57 -22.95 7.78
C VAL A 649 12.37 -23.21 6.50
N ALA A 650 13.70 -23.13 6.60
CA ALA A 650 14.60 -23.36 5.48
C ALA A 650 15.04 -24.82 5.38
N THR A 651 14.87 -25.45 4.22
CA THR A 651 15.35 -26.82 3.95
C THR A 651 16.27 -26.84 2.74
N PHE A 652 17.48 -27.34 2.91
CA PHE A 652 18.50 -27.44 1.85
C PHE A 652 19.41 -28.66 2.07
N THR A 653 20.15 -29.04 1.04
CA THR A 653 21.08 -30.18 1.05
C THR A 653 22.47 -29.74 0.63
N VAL A 654 23.48 -30.19 1.36
CA VAL A 654 24.91 -29.91 1.10
C VAL A 654 25.72 -31.20 1.14
N SER A 655 26.83 -31.25 0.41
CA SER A 655 27.73 -32.40 0.39
C SER A 655 29.13 -32.00 -0.07
N ALA A 656 30.18 -32.70 0.38
CA ALA A 656 31.53 -32.51 -0.12
C ALA A 656 32.19 -33.87 -0.45
N ILE A 657 32.99 -33.89 -1.52
CA ILE A 657 33.75 -35.07 -1.95
C ILE A 657 35.18 -34.68 -2.28
N ASP A 658 36.13 -35.34 -1.67
CA ASP A 658 37.54 -35.27 -1.98
C ASP A 658 38.00 -36.46 -2.83
N ASP A 659 39.00 -36.27 -3.69
CA ASP A 659 39.48 -37.33 -4.59
C ASP A 659 40.41 -38.36 -3.91
N ALA A 660 41.01 -38.02 -2.77
CA ALA A 660 41.79 -38.91 -1.93
C ALA A 660 40.99 -39.49 -0.74
N ASP A 661 40.17 -38.67 -0.08
CA ASP A 661 39.45 -39.00 1.16
C ASP A 661 37.98 -39.44 0.93
N GLY A 662 37.42 -39.22 -0.26
CA GLY A 662 36.04 -39.58 -0.57
C GLY A 662 35.01 -38.63 0.05
N ALA A 663 33.96 -39.14 0.70
CA ALA A 663 32.92 -38.27 1.25
C ALA A 663 33.40 -37.56 2.53
N VAL A 664 33.42 -36.23 2.51
CA VAL A 664 33.89 -35.39 3.61
C VAL A 664 32.70 -34.78 4.36
N PRO A 665 32.69 -34.75 5.71
CA PRO A 665 31.63 -34.10 6.49
C PRO A 665 31.54 -32.60 6.18
N VAL A 666 30.31 -32.11 5.94
CA VAL A 666 30.02 -30.69 5.75
C VAL A 666 29.39 -30.14 7.03
N ILE A 667 29.87 -29.00 7.49
CA ILE A 667 29.31 -28.25 8.61
C ILE A 667 28.82 -26.91 8.06
N CYS A 668 27.61 -26.50 8.44
CA CYS A 668 27.06 -25.21 8.06
C CYS A 668 26.70 -24.38 9.30
N THR A 669 26.82 -23.05 9.19
CA THR A 669 26.42 -22.10 10.24
C THR A 669 24.95 -22.20 10.61
N THR A 670 24.11 -22.57 9.64
CA THR A 670 22.68 -22.81 9.81
C THR A 670 22.38 -24.29 9.53
N PRO A 671 21.88 -25.06 10.49
CA PRO A 671 21.43 -26.43 10.23
C PRO A 671 20.19 -26.45 9.31
N PRO A 672 20.09 -27.39 8.35
CA PRO A 672 18.86 -27.61 7.59
C PRO A 672 17.66 -27.84 8.51
N GLY A 673 16.54 -27.18 8.22
CA GLY A 673 15.31 -27.23 9.01
C GLY A 673 15.18 -26.12 10.07
N SER A 674 16.12 -25.17 10.12
CA SER A 674 16.03 -24.00 11.00
C SER A 674 14.93 -23.03 10.53
N THR A 675 14.23 -22.39 11.47
CA THR A 675 13.32 -21.27 11.19
C THR A 675 14.14 -19.99 11.10
N LEU A 676 14.06 -19.31 9.95
CA LEU A 676 14.83 -18.11 9.65
C LEU A 676 13.89 -16.90 9.61
N PRO A 677 14.30 -15.74 10.18
CA PRO A 677 13.51 -14.51 10.12
C PRO A 677 13.41 -13.96 8.69
N ILE A 678 12.45 -13.07 8.45
CA ILE A 678 12.36 -12.29 7.21
C ILE A 678 13.68 -11.56 6.95
N GLY A 679 14.10 -11.56 5.69
CA GLY A 679 15.35 -11.00 5.22
C GLY A 679 16.29 -12.06 4.66
N VAL A 680 17.53 -11.66 4.44
CA VAL A 680 18.57 -12.53 3.88
C VAL A 680 19.35 -13.18 5.01
N THR A 681 19.33 -14.51 5.08
CA THR A 681 20.23 -15.30 5.92
C THR A 681 21.27 -15.97 5.05
N ILE A 682 22.54 -15.60 5.18
CA ILE A 682 23.63 -16.26 4.46
C ILE A 682 24.01 -17.53 5.22
N VAL A 683 23.93 -18.67 4.53
CA VAL A 683 24.35 -19.96 5.08
C VAL A 683 25.77 -20.23 4.60
N HIS A 684 26.69 -20.35 5.54
CA HIS A 684 28.09 -20.65 5.28
C HIS A 684 28.31 -22.14 5.53
N CYS A 685 28.90 -22.84 4.55
CA CYS A 685 29.22 -24.25 4.67
C CYS A 685 30.69 -24.50 4.36
N TYR A 686 31.29 -25.44 5.09
CA TYR A 686 32.70 -25.80 4.92
C TYR A 686 32.91 -27.31 5.04
N ALA A 687 33.93 -27.78 4.32
CA ALA A 687 34.41 -29.16 4.35
C ALA A 687 35.92 -29.18 4.51
N LEU A 688 36.41 -29.93 5.51
CA LEU A 688 37.83 -30.09 5.81
C LEU A 688 38.21 -31.55 5.59
N ASP A 689 39.18 -31.79 4.70
CA ASP A 689 39.69 -33.13 4.43
C ASP A 689 40.61 -33.66 5.56
N GLY A 690 41.10 -34.89 5.43
CA GLY A 690 41.96 -35.53 6.42
C GLY A 690 43.38 -34.98 6.50
N THR A 691 43.79 -34.14 5.54
CA THR A 691 45.12 -33.51 5.45
C THR A 691 45.11 -32.00 5.75
N GLY A 692 43.92 -31.43 5.94
CA GLY A 692 43.68 -30.05 6.31
C GLY A 692 43.45 -29.10 5.13
N ASN A 693 43.14 -29.60 3.93
CA ASN A 693 42.64 -28.76 2.84
C ASN A 693 41.15 -28.46 3.07
N LEU A 694 40.76 -27.21 2.81
CA LEU A 694 39.46 -26.65 3.14
C LEU A 694 38.80 -26.18 1.85
N ASP A 695 37.53 -26.55 1.66
CA ASP A 695 36.66 -25.91 0.67
C ASP A 695 35.46 -25.27 1.37
N TYR A 696 35.02 -24.15 0.81
CA TYR A 696 34.06 -23.23 1.40
C TYR A 696 33.06 -22.75 0.37
N GLY A 697 31.79 -22.71 0.77
CA GLY A 697 30.69 -22.32 -0.09
C GLY A 697 29.61 -21.61 0.70
N THR A 698 29.01 -20.60 0.06
CA THR A 698 27.87 -19.86 0.60
C THR A 698 26.68 -19.98 -0.33
N PHE A 699 25.50 -19.82 0.27
CA PHE A 699 24.27 -19.53 -0.45
C PHE A 699 23.35 -18.71 0.47
N ALA A 700 22.54 -17.87 -0.12
CA ALA A 700 21.54 -17.10 0.61
C ALA A 700 20.25 -17.91 0.79
N VAL A 701 19.64 -17.81 1.96
CA VAL A 701 18.22 -18.09 2.13
C VAL A 701 17.51 -16.75 2.32
N ILE A 702 16.74 -16.37 1.32
CA ILE A 702 15.98 -15.13 1.29
C ILE A 702 14.56 -15.46 1.74
N VAL A 703 14.21 -15.02 2.95
CA VAL A 703 12.83 -15.10 3.45
C VAL A 703 12.16 -13.78 3.13
N GLU A 704 11.29 -13.78 2.13
CA GLU A 704 10.55 -12.58 1.70
C GLU A 704 9.06 -12.75 1.96
N ASP A 705 8.38 -11.62 2.09
CA ASP A 705 6.93 -11.55 2.15
C ASP A 705 6.44 -10.97 0.83
N THR A 706 5.90 -11.83 -0.03
CA THR A 706 5.37 -11.47 -1.35
C THR A 706 3.84 -11.57 -1.40
N THR A 707 3.22 -11.93 -0.29
CA THR A 707 1.79 -12.23 -0.22
C THR A 707 1.01 -10.97 0.15
N ALA A 708 0.24 -10.43 -0.80
CA ALA A 708 -0.62 -9.29 -0.53
C ALA A 708 -1.67 -9.57 0.58
N PRO A 709 -2.04 -8.56 1.39
CA PRO A 709 -3.03 -8.70 2.44
C PRO A 709 -4.38 -9.11 1.86
N ILE A 710 -5.09 -10.00 2.53
CA ILE A 710 -6.45 -10.39 2.16
C ILE A 710 -7.42 -9.27 2.55
N LEU A 711 -7.83 -8.47 1.56
CA LEU A 711 -8.79 -7.38 1.72
C LEU A 711 -10.22 -7.88 1.48
N THR A 712 -11.06 -7.76 2.52
CA THR A 712 -12.50 -8.07 2.46
C THR A 712 -13.31 -6.79 2.53
N VAL A 713 -13.97 -6.44 1.42
CA VAL A 713 -14.90 -5.31 1.29
C VAL A 713 -16.36 -5.82 1.27
N PRO A 714 -17.34 -4.96 1.61
CA PRO A 714 -18.76 -5.30 1.43
C PRO A 714 -19.13 -5.51 -0.05
N GLY A 715 -20.28 -6.12 -0.29
CA GLY A 715 -20.90 -6.14 -1.62
C GLY A 715 -21.46 -4.78 -2.01
N SER A 716 -21.78 -4.60 -3.30
CA SER A 716 -22.43 -3.38 -3.80
C SER A 716 -23.75 -3.13 -3.08
N MET A 717 -24.04 -1.85 -2.78
CA MET A 717 -25.16 -1.47 -1.93
C MET A 717 -25.91 -0.24 -2.47
N THR A 718 -27.15 -0.08 -2.01
CA THR A 718 -27.99 1.10 -2.28
C THR A 718 -28.19 1.85 -0.97
N VAL A 719 -28.09 3.18 -0.98
CA VAL A 719 -28.14 4.02 0.22
C VAL A 719 -29.14 5.14 0.03
N GLU A 720 -29.87 5.45 1.10
CA GLU A 720 -30.85 6.52 1.15
C GLU A 720 -30.13 7.89 1.25
N PRO A 721 -30.47 8.86 0.38
CA PRO A 721 -30.01 10.23 0.55
C PRO A 721 -30.69 10.89 1.75
N ALA A 722 -29.91 11.52 2.64
CA ALA A 722 -30.42 12.29 3.77
C ALA A 722 -31.06 13.64 3.35
N GLY A 723 -31.15 13.90 2.05
CA GLY A 723 -31.65 15.12 1.43
C GLY A 723 -31.09 15.32 0.02
N PRO A 724 -31.34 16.47 -0.62
CA PRO A 724 -30.94 16.74 -2.01
C PRO A 724 -29.41 16.80 -2.23
N TRP A 725 -28.62 16.75 -1.16
CA TRP A 725 -27.15 16.77 -1.19
C TRP A 725 -26.51 15.38 -1.14
N GLY A 726 -27.31 14.31 -1.03
CA GLY A 726 -26.85 12.92 -1.11
C GLY A 726 -26.83 12.15 0.22
N ALA A 727 -26.04 11.08 0.29
CA ALA A 727 -25.98 10.14 1.43
C ALA A 727 -24.57 10.07 2.03
N GLU A 728 -24.46 9.98 3.36
CA GLU A 728 -23.17 9.70 4.01
C GLU A 728 -22.79 8.22 3.86
N LEU A 729 -21.60 7.94 3.33
CA LEU A 729 -21.13 6.60 3.06
C LEU A 729 -20.69 5.89 4.35
N ALA A 730 -21.39 4.85 4.79
CA ALA A 730 -21.00 4.06 5.97
C ALA A 730 -20.79 2.58 5.63
N PHE A 731 -19.57 2.07 5.86
CA PHE A 731 -19.26 0.65 5.72
C PHE A 731 -18.03 0.26 6.56
N ALA A 732 -17.87 -1.04 6.81
CA ALA A 732 -16.70 -1.62 7.47
C ALA A 732 -15.94 -2.53 6.50
N LEU A 733 -14.63 -2.60 6.66
CA LEU A 733 -13.74 -3.47 5.91
C LEU A 733 -12.68 -4.06 6.84
N VAL A 734 -12.08 -5.17 6.41
CA VAL A 734 -10.98 -5.82 7.13
C VAL A 734 -9.91 -6.24 6.12
N ALA A 735 -8.65 -5.93 6.43
CA ALA A 735 -7.50 -6.47 5.73
C ALA A 735 -6.64 -7.26 6.73
N LEU A 736 -6.32 -8.51 6.37
CA LEU A 736 -5.49 -9.40 7.17
C LEU A 736 -4.33 -9.94 6.35
N ASP A 737 -3.15 -9.93 6.94
CA ASP A 737 -1.94 -10.51 6.40
C ASP A 737 -1.35 -11.57 7.36
N ALA A 738 -0.65 -12.56 6.81
CA ALA A 738 -0.06 -13.66 7.57
C ALA A 738 1.15 -13.24 8.41
N VAL A 739 1.91 -12.25 7.94
CA VAL A 739 3.11 -11.70 8.57
C VAL A 739 2.75 -10.52 9.48
N ASP A 740 1.98 -9.55 8.97
CA ASP A 740 1.68 -8.29 9.64
C ASP A 740 0.39 -8.29 10.49
N GLY A 741 -0.46 -9.31 10.34
CA GLY A 741 -1.73 -9.38 11.05
C GLY A 741 -2.77 -8.39 10.50
N VAL A 742 -3.22 -7.41 11.30
CA VAL A 742 -4.25 -6.46 10.84
C VAL A 742 -3.59 -5.30 10.10
N VAL A 743 -3.93 -5.13 8.83
CA VAL A 743 -3.34 -4.11 7.95
C VAL A 743 -4.31 -2.93 7.78
N PRO A 744 -3.85 -1.67 7.92
CA PRO A 744 -4.66 -0.50 7.61
C PRO A 744 -5.07 -0.49 6.13
N ALA A 745 -6.33 -0.17 5.86
CA ALA A 745 -6.86 -0.12 4.51
C ALA A 745 -7.55 1.23 4.28
N ALA A 746 -7.33 1.81 3.11
CA ALA A 746 -7.85 3.10 2.71
C ALA A 746 -8.83 2.93 1.55
N CYS A 747 -9.89 3.74 1.53
CA CYS A 747 -10.87 3.72 0.44
C CYS A 747 -11.12 5.13 -0.08
N SER A 748 -11.39 5.22 -1.38
CA SER A 748 -11.83 6.45 -2.04
C SER A 748 -13.13 6.19 -2.82
N PRO A 749 -14.23 6.90 -2.49
CA PRO A 749 -14.41 7.79 -1.33
C PRO A 749 -14.30 7.07 0.02
N ALA A 750 -13.83 7.76 1.07
CA ALA A 750 -13.65 7.17 2.40
C ALA A 750 -15.00 7.02 3.14
N PRO A 751 -15.14 6.06 4.08
CA PRO A 751 -16.28 6.04 5.00
C PRO A 751 -16.46 7.41 5.69
N GLY A 752 -17.69 7.90 5.78
CA GLY A 752 -18.08 9.23 6.24
C GLY A 752 -18.17 10.29 5.13
N THR A 753 -17.81 9.97 3.87
CA THR A 753 -17.93 10.92 2.76
C THR A 753 -19.38 11.04 2.31
N ALA A 754 -19.86 12.27 2.11
CA ALA A 754 -21.15 12.52 1.46
C ALA A 754 -21.05 12.23 -0.05
N LEU A 755 -21.82 11.25 -0.52
CA LEU A 755 -21.90 10.86 -1.93
C LEU A 755 -23.07 11.55 -2.61
N PRO A 756 -22.89 12.11 -3.82
CA PRO A 756 -24.00 12.67 -4.58
C PRO A 756 -24.95 11.56 -5.06
N VAL A 757 -26.17 11.98 -5.40
CA VAL A 757 -27.17 11.12 -6.08
C VAL A 757 -26.55 10.49 -7.33
N GLY A 758 -26.80 9.18 -7.53
CA GLY A 758 -26.27 8.39 -8.63
C GLY A 758 -25.34 7.27 -8.19
N LEU A 759 -24.60 6.71 -9.16
CA LEU A 759 -23.69 5.59 -8.94
C LEU A 759 -22.29 6.11 -8.62
N THR A 760 -21.76 5.70 -7.46
CA THR A 760 -20.38 5.97 -7.05
C THR A 760 -19.64 4.64 -6.84
N THR A 761 -18.53 4.44 -7.53
CA THR A 761 -17.64 3.29 -7.28
C THR A 761 -16.67 3.63 -6.15
N VAL A 762 -16.69 2.81 -5.09
CA VAL A 762 -15.73 2.90 -3.98
C VAL A 762 -14.59 1.94 -4.27
N THR A 763 -13.35 2.43 -4.26
CA THR A 763 -12.15 1.59 -4.42
C THR A 763 -11.33 1.62 -3.15
N CYS A 764 -11.08 0.43 -2.60
CA CYS A 764 -10.30 0.22 -1.40
C CYS A 764 -8.97 -0.44 -1.73
N SER A 765 -7.92 -0.03 -1.02
CA SER A 765 -6.59 -0.62 -1.09
C SER A 765 -6.03 -0.87 0.30
N ALA A 766 -5.38 -2.01 0.48
CA ALA A 766 -4.59 -2.32 1.67
C ALA A 766 -3.17 -2.67 1.22
N THR A 767 -2.17 -2.09 1.87
CA THR A 767 -0.76 -2.34 1.60
C THR A 767 -0.11 -2.79 2.91
N ASP A 768 0.49 -3.97 2.90
CA ASP A 768 1.23 -4.50 4.05
C ASP A 768 2.58 -3.77 4.25
N ALA A 769 3.36 -4.15 5.27
CA ALA A 769 4.65 -3.53 5.56
C ALA A 769 5.73 -3.89 4.53
N ALA A 770 5.56 -4.98 3.80
CA ALA A 770 6.44 -5.41 2.70
C ALA A 770 6.14 -4.67 1.38
N GLY A 771 5.02 -3.95 1.29
CA GLY A 771 4.61 -3.17 0.12
C GLY A 771 3.68 -3.92 -0.83
N ASN A 772 3.25 -5.14 -0.50
CA ASN A 772 2.30 -5.88 -1.32
C ASN A 772 0.90 -5.28 -1.15
N THR A 773 0.22 -5.03 -2.27
CA THR A 773 -1.05 -4.29 -2.26
C THR A 773 -2.19 -5.15 -2.79
N SER A 774 -3.31 -5.18 -2.07
CA SER A 774 -4.59 -5.69 -2.57
C SER A 774 -5.56 -4.55 -2.84
N ILE A 775 -6.36 -4.71 -3.90
CA ILE A 775 -7.35 -3.73 -4.34
C ILE A 775 -8.68 -4.44 -4.51
N ALA A 776 -9.74 -3.83 -3.99
CA ALA A 776 -11.12 -4.29 -4.18
C ALA A 776 -12.05 -3.08 -4.34
N SER A 777 -13.06 -3.24 -5.18
CA SER A 777 -14.05 -2.18 -5.45
C SER A 777 -15.46 -2.71 -5.32
N PHE A 778 -16.38 -1.83 -4.91
CA PHE A 778 -17.82 -2.08 -4.89
C PHE A 778 -18.57 -0.80 -5.26
N ASP A 779 -19.73 -0.95 -5.87
CA ASP A 779 -20.57 0.18 -6.25
C ASP A 779 -21.58 0.55 -5.16
N VAL A 780 -21.79 1.86 -5.01
CA VAL A 780 -22.78 2.47 -4.13
C VAL A 780 -23.74 3.28 -4.97
N SER A 781 -25.02 2.91 -4.97
CA SER A 781 -26.08 3.63 -5.67
C SER A 781 -26.86 4.50 -4.69
N VAL A 782 -26.77 5.82 -4.82
CA VAL A 782 -27.61 6.79 -4.08
C VAL A 782 -28.82 7.12 -4.94
N LEU A 783 -30.02 6.84 -4.44
CA LEU A 783 -31.28 7.07 -5.18
C LEU A 783 -31.57 8.57 -5.34
N GLU A 784 -32.41 8.93 -6.31
CA GLU A 784 -32.91 10.31 -6.43
C GLU A 784 -33.76 10.69 -5.21
N TRP A 785 -33.53 11.88 -4.65
CA TRP A 785 -34.33 12.42 -3.56
C TRP A 785 -35.49 13.24 -4.14
N VAL A 786 -36.70 12.67 -4.09
CA VAL A 786 -37.96 13.30 -4.48
C VAL A 786 -38.88 13.23 -3.27
N ASP A 787 -39.50 14.34 -2.90
CA ASP A 787 -40.44 14.48 -1.79
C ASP A 787 -41.65 15.25 -2.35
N SER A 788 -42.68 14.49 -2.74
CA SER A 788 -43.82 14.96 -3.52
C SER A 788 -44.86 15.70 -2.69
N ASP A 789 -44.94 15.44 -1.38
CA ASP A 789 -45.91 16.05 -0.47
C ASP A 789 -45.29 16.98 0.60
N ALA A 790 -43.96 17.10 0.60
CA ALA A 790 -43.15 18.01 1.39
C ALA A 790 -43.18 17.74 2.89
N ASP A 791 -43.27 16.48 3.31
CA ASP A 791 -43.28 16.07 4.71
C ASP A 791 -41.88 15.72 5.27
N ALA A 792 -40.84 15.84 4.43
CA ALA A 792 -39.44 15.51 4.69
C ALA A 792 -39.09 14.02 4.70
N VAL A 793 -39.97 13.16 4.19
CA VAL A 793 -39.69 11.78 3.80
C VAL A 793 -39.68 11.72 2.26
N SER A 794 -38.75 10.98 1.67
CA SER A 794 -38.72 10.87 0.20
C SER A 794 -39.71 9.81 -0.31
N ASP A 795 -40.31 10.04 -1.47
CA ASP A 795 -41.32 9.17 -2.11
C ASP A 795 -40.95 7.67 -2.13
N THR A 796 -39.66 7.32 -2.20
CA THR A 796 -39.21 5.91 -2.23
C THR A 796 -39.27 5.21 -0.88
N PHE A 797 -39.31 5.98 0.22
CA PHE A 797 -39.35 5.51 1.60
C PHE A 797 -40.60 5.99 2.34
N ASP A 798 -41.42 6.78 1.66
CA ASP A 798 -42.69 7.29 2.15
C ASP A 798 -43.79 6.25 1.93
N ASN A 799 -44.43 5.79 3.01
CA ASN A 799 -45.58 4.91 2.94
C ASN A 799 -46.88 5.64 2.56
N CYS A 800 -46.85 6.96 2.43
CA CYS A 800 -47.88 7.79 1.80
C CYS A 800 -47.29 8.89 0.88
N PRO A 801 -46.69 8.54 -0.28
CA PRO A 801 -45.92 9.47 -1.15
C PRO A 801 -46.61 10.76 -1.63
N LEU A 802 -47.91 10.89 -1.40
CA LEU A 802 -48.73 12.03 -1.84
C LEU A 802 -49.51 12.67 -0.68
N VAL A 803 -49.37 12.17 0.55
CA VAL A 803 -50.13 12.58 1.73
C VAL A 803 -49.20 12.64 2.94
N ALA A 804 -48.79 13.87 3.27
CA ALA A 804 -47.80 14.14 4.30
C ALA A 804 -48.08 13.41 5.63
N ASN A 805 -47.16 12.53 6.02
CA ASN A 805 -47.17 11.74 7.24
C ASN A 805 -45.74 11.48 7.75
N ALA A 806 -45.07 12.54 8.20
CA ALA A 806 -43.67 12.49 8.63
C ALA A 806 -43.32 11.48 9.74
N ASP A 807 -44.32 10.89 10.42
CA ASP A 807 -44.15 9.83 11.42
C ASP A 807 -44.23 8.41 10.85
N GLN A 808 -44.63 8.26 9.58
CA GLN A 808 -44.67 7.02 8.81
C GLN A 808 -45.42 5.90 9.56
N ALA A 809 -46.49 6.27 10.26
CA ALA A 809 -47.33 5.31 10.98
C ALA A 809 -48.03 4.36 9.98
N ASP A 810 -47.98 3.06 10.29
CA ASP A 810 -48.58 1.96 9.53
C ASP A 810 -48.99 0.90 10.57
N ALA A 811 -50.26 0.95 10.99
CA ALA A 811 -50.75 0.19 12.13
C ALA A 811 -50.97 -1.30 11.83
N ASP A 812 -51.18 -1.67 10.57
CA ASP A 812 -51.45 -3.05 10.15
C ASP A 812 -50.30 -3.71 9.35
N ALA A 813 -49.25 -2.93 9.07
CA ALA A 813 -47.99 -3.32 8.46
C ALA A 813 -48.12 -3.83 7.02
N ASP A 814 -49.02 -3.23 6.24
CA ASP A 814 -49.24 -3.59 4.83
C ASP A 814 -48.38 -2.78 3.84
N GLY A 815 -47.69 -1.74 4.34
CA GLY A 815 -46.83 -0.86 3.57
C GLY A 815 -47.48 0.43 3.06
N VAL A 816 -48.75 0.68 3.39
CA VAL A 816 -49.47 1.94 3.17
C VAL A 816 -49.66 2.64 4.51
N GLY A 817 -49.35 3.94 4.59
CA GLY A 817 -49.43 4.66 5.86
C GLY A 817 -50.87 4.97 6.30
N ASP A 818 -51.10 5.02 7.62
CA ASP A 818 -52.41 5.29 8.24
C ASP A 818 -53.10 6.56 7.68
N ALA A 819 -52.31 7.51 7.18
CA ALA A 819 -52.78 8.79 6.64
C ALA A 819 -53.42 8.68 5.25
N CYS A 820 -53.06 7.66 4.47
CA CYS A 820 -53.54 7.42 3.11
C CYS A 820 -54.17 6.03 2.93
N ASP A 821 -54.34 5.28 4.01
CA ASP A 821 -54.92 3.95 4.03
C ASP A 821 -56.45 3.99 4.16
N SER A 822 -57.12 3.31 3.24
CA SER A 822 -58.57 3.07 3.21
C SER A 822 -59.04 1.98 4.20
N CYS A 823 -58.12 1.17 4.73
CA CYS A 823 -58.36 0.23 5.83
C CYS A 823 -57.24 0.26 6.90
N PRO A 824 -57.11 1.34 7.71
CA PRO A 824 -55.98 1.57 8.64
C PRO A 824 -55.69 0.49 9.70
N LEU A 825 -56.49 -0.57 9.78
CA LEU A 825 -56.37 -1.65 10.76
C LEU A 825 -56.42 -3.04 10.11
N ALA A 826 -56.50 -3.12 8.78
CA ALA A 826 -56.69 -4.34 8.03
C ALA A 826 -55.92 -4.32 6.70
N ALA A 827 -54.76 -4.97 6.72
CA ALA A 827 -53.79 -4.95 5.64
C ALA A 827 -54.39 -5.15 4.24
N ASN A 828 -54.35 -4.10 3.43
CA ASN A 828 -54.94 -4.00 2.11
C ASN A 828 -54.04 -3.20 1.13
N ALA A 829 -52.77 -3.57 0.97
CA ALA A 829 -51.78 -2.83 0.16
C ALA A 829 -52.21 -2.39 -1.27
N SER A 830 -53.24 -3.00 -1.86
CA SER A 830 -53.82 -2.58 -3.15
C SER A 830 -54.76 -1.37 -3.07
N GLN A 831 -55.17 -0.97 -1.86
CA GLN A 831 -56.08 0.14 -1.58
C GLN A 831 -57.33 0.08 -2.46
N ALA A 832 -57.93 -1.11 -2.56
CA ALA A 832 -59.11 -1.34 -3.38
C ALA A 832 -60.34 -0.80 -2.65
N ASP A 833 -61.11 0.02 -3.35
CA ASP A 833 -62.33 0.68 -2.89
C ASP A 833 -63.25 0.74 -4.12
N ALA A 834 -64.13 -0.26 -4.25
CA ALA A 834 -64.86 -0.53 -5.48
C ALA A 834 -66.04 0.44 -5.71
N ASP A 835 -66.60 1.01 -4.63
CA ASP A 835 -67.69 1.98 -4.69
C ASP A 835 -67.24 3.44 -4.44
N ALA A 836 -65.96 3.63 -4.14
CA ALA A 836 -65.27 4.92 -3.98
C ALA A 836 -65.81 5.75 -2.82
N ASP A 837 -66.20 5.10 -1.73
CA ASP A 837 -66.78 5.74 -0.55
C ASP A 837 -65.73 6.16 0.51
N GLY A 838 -64.49 5.71 0.36
CA GLY A 838 -63.35 5.99 1.23
C GLY A 838 -63.05 4.91 2.26
N VAL A 839 -63.79 3.80 2.27
CA VAL A 839 -63.53 2.58 3.05
C VAL A 839 -63.09 1.48 2.08
N GLY A 840 -61.98 0.80 2.38
CA GLY A 840 -61.47 -0.22 1.45
C GLY A 840 -62.31 -1.50 1.47
N ASP A 841 -62.39 -2.20 0.33
CA ASP A 841 -63.18 -3.43 0.12
C ASP A 841 -62.97 -4.50 1.22
N LEU A 842 -61.79 -4.52 1.83
CA LEU A 842 -61.41 -5.48 2.89
C LEU A 842 -62.03 -5.16 4.25
N CYS A 843 -62.33 -3.90 4.52
CA CYS A 843 -62.92 -3.41 5.75
C CYS A 843 -64.32 -2.81 5.55
N ASP A 844 -64.87 -2.93 4.35
CA ASP A 844 -66.20 -2.50 3.95
C ASP A 844 -67.24 -3.62 4.13
N ASN A 845 -68.34 -3.33 4.82
CA ASN A 845 -69.49 -4.24 5.00
C ASN A 845 -70.54 -4.14 3.88
N CYS A 846 -70.39 -3.22 2.91
CA CYS A 846 -71.06 -3.24 1.62
C CYS A 846 -70.10 -2.85 0.47
N PRO A 847 -69.12 -3.70 0.09
CA PRO A 847 -68.08 -3.37 -0.90
C PRO A 847 -68.56 -2.96 -2.31
N GLY A 848 -69.85 -3.03 -2.59
CA GLY A 848 -70.43 -2.61 -3.87
C GLY A 848 -71.31 -1.37 -3.78
N ASP A 849 -71.63 -0.89 -2.57
CA ASP A 849 -72.68 0.08 -2.30
C ASP A 849 -72.24 1.11 -1.27
N ALA A 850 -71.86 2.30 -1.76
CA ALA A 850 -71.23 3.35 -0.96
C ALA A 850 -71.94 3.62 0.37
N ASN A 851 -71.25 3.31 1.46
CA ASN A 851 -71.73 3.46 2.83
C ASN A 851 -70.61 3.86 3.81
N PRO A 852 -70.05 5.09 3.73
CA PRO A 852 -68.84 5.47 4.50
C PRO A 852 -68.97 5.38 6.03
N GLY A 853 -70.21 5.26 6.52
CA GLY A 853 -70.53 5.10 7.93
C GLY A 853 -70.59 3.64 8.42
N GLN A 854 -70.46 2.65 7.53
CA GLN A 854 -70.35 1.21 7.84
C GLN A 854 -71.45 0.72 8.80
N GLY A 855 -72.69 1.20 8.59
CA GLY A 855 -73.82 0.90 9.46
C GLY A 855 -74.42 -0.47 9.18
N ASP A 856 -74.71 -1.24 10.23
CA ASP A 856 -75.30 -2.58 10.21
C ASP A 856 -76.27 -2.69 11.41
N ASP A 857 -77.56 -2.55 11.15
CA ASP A 857 -78.60 -2.42 12.19
C ASP A 857 -78.99 -3.78 12.80
N ASP A 858 -78.87 -4.88 12.05
CA ASP A 858 -79.25 -6.22 12.50
C ASP A 858 -78.05 -7.13 12.88
N ALA A 859 -76.84 -6.63 12.66
CA ALA A 859 -75.54 -7.16 13.08
C ALA A 859 -75.19 -8.51 12.46
N ASP A 860 -75.64 -8.77 11.24
CA ASP A 860 -75.34 -10.00 10.51
C ASP A 860 -74.03 -9.93 9.69
N GLY A 861 -73.44 -8.75 9.57
CA GLY A 861 -72.18 -8.48 8.88
C GLY A 861 -72.35 -7.95 7.45
N GLU A 862 -73.57 -7.89 6.91
CA GLU A 862 -73.90 -7.13 5.71
C GLU A 862 -74.40 -5.73 6.12
N GLY A 863 -73.90 -4.69 5.46
CA GLY A 863 -74.31 -3.33 5.82
C GLY A 863 -75.75 -3.01 5.38
N ASN A 864 -76.35 -2.04 6.05
CA ASN A 864 -77.71 -1.57 5.76
C ASN A 864 -77.92 -1.14 4.30
N ALA A 865 -76.85 -0.82 3.56
CA ALA A 865 -76.91 -0.39 2.17
C ALA A 865 -77.15 -1.54 1.18
N CYS A 866 -76.71 -2.76 1.54
CA CYS A 866 -76.73 -3.95 0.68
C CYS A 866 -77.69 -5.06 1.19
N ASP A 867 -78.45 -4.80 2.26
CA ASP A 867 -79.43 -5.72 2.86
C ASP A 867 -80.80 -5.72 2.11
N PRO A 868 -81.41 -6.90 1.78
CA PRO A 868 -82.69 -7.00 1.07
C PRO A 868 -83.94 -6.44 1.77
N VAL A 869 -84.81 -5.79 0.99
CA VAL A 869 -86.10 -5.25 1.44
C VAL A 869 -87.24 -6.26 1.21
N CYS A 870 -87.93 -6.68 2.29
CA CYS A 870 -89.07 -7.61 2.23
C CYS A 870 -90.44 -6.93 2.46
N VAL A 871 -91.40 -7.16 1.55
CA VAL A 871 -92.77 -6.61 1.57
C VAL A 871 -93.86 -7.66 1.31
N ALA A 872 -95.08 -7.39 1.79
CA ALA A 872 -96.25 -8.25 1.62
C ALA A 872 -97.38 -7.53 0.86
N ILE A 873 -97.75 -8.03 -0.32
CA ILE A 873 -98.72 -7.41 -1.23
C ILE A 873 -100.04 -8.18 -1.18
N TYR A 874 -101.12 -7.47 -0.81
CA TYR A 874 -102.50 -7.95 -0.77
C TYR A 874 -103.45 -6.76 -0.79
N ARG A 875 -104.73 -6.95 -1.16
CA ARG A 875 -105.72 -5.86 -1.17
C ARG A 875 -105.82 -5.18 0.21
N GLY A 876 -105.42 -3.91 0.29
CA GLY A 876 -105.43 -3.09 1.52
C GLY A 876 -104.13 -3.10 2.32
N GLY A 877 -103.06 -3.73 1.80
CA GLY A 877 -101.70 -3.72 2.36
C GLY A 877 -100.76 -2.75 1.63
N ALA A 878 -99.47 -3.11 1.52
CA ALA A 878 -98.44 -2.32 0.84
C ALA A 878 -98.64 -2.18 -0.69
N GLY A 879 -99.63 -2.88 -1.25
CA GLY A 879 -100.07 -2.75 -2.65
C GLY A 879 -101.53 -3.18 -2.84
N GLY A 880 -101.95 -3.31 -4.10
CA GLY A 880 -103.28 -3.76 -4.50
C GLY A 880 -103.34 -5.24 -4.85
N ALA A 881 -104.53 -5.83 -4.77
CA ALA A 881 -104.84 -7.11 -5.42
C ALA A 881 -106.23 -7.05 -6.05
N ALA A 882 -106.38 -7.69 -7.20
CA ALA A 882 -107.63 -7.85 -7.93
C ALA A 882 -107.89 -9.33 -8.19
N ASP A 883 -109.13 -9.79 -8.10
CA ASP A 883 -109.49 -11.18 -8.29
C ASP A 883 -110.91 -11.37 -8.85
N ALA A 884 -111.09 -12.48 -9.56
CA ALA A 884 -112.38 -12.86 -10.12
C ALA A 884 -112.40 -14.36 -10.39
N PHE A 885 -113.59 -14.94 -10.59
CA PHE A 885 -113.69 -16.26 -11.20
C PHE A 885 -114.52 -16.21 -12.48
N ILE A 886 -114.16 -17.05 -13.45
CA ILE A 886 -114.84 -17.20 -14.73
C ILE A 886 -115.42 -18.60 -14.86
N SER A 887 -116.55 -18.75 -15.55
CA SER A 887 -117.31 -20.00 -15.63
C SER A 887 -117.77 -20.28 -17.06
N SER A 888 -117.43 -21.45 -17.60
CA SER A 888 -117.89 -21.89 -18.94
C SER A 888 -119.40 -22.09 -19.02
N ALA A 889 -120.07 -22.39 -17.90
CA ALA A 889 -121.52 -22.50 -17.85
C ALA A 889 -122.22 -21.14 -17.99
N GLU A 890 -121.52 -20.04 -17.67
CA GLU A 890 -122.03 -18.68 -17.70
C GLU A 890 -121.02 -17.77 -18.42
N PRO A 891 -120.85 -17.96 -19.75
CA PRO A 891 -119.63 -17.52 -20.41
C PRO A 891 -119.48 -16.01 -20.53
N ASN A 892 -120.56 -15.25 -20.33
CA ASN A 892 -120.59 -13.78 -20.45
C ASN A 892 -120.90 -13.07 -19.12
N THR A 893 -120.78 -13.76 -17.98
CA THR A 893 -121.01 -13.18 -16.65
C THR A 893 -119.68 -12.81 -15.98
N THR A 894 -119.63 -11.65 -15.34
CA THR A 894 -118.51 -11.23 -14.49
C THR A 894 -118.77 -11.58 -13.02
N SER A 895 -117.71 -11.97 -12.30
CA SER A 895 -117.76 -12.35 -10.89
C SER A 895 -116.69 -11.69 -10.01
N GLY A 896 -116.10 -10.57 -10.43
CA GLY A 896 -115.03 -9.89 -9.68
C GLY A 896 -115.44 -9.12 -8.43
N SER A 897 -116.60 -9.40 -7.84
CA SER A 897 -117.00 -8.85 -6.53
C SER A 897 -117.61 -9.93 -5.64
N TYR A 898 -117.34 -11.19 -5.99
CA TYR A 898 -117.87 -12.33 -5.27
C TYR A 898 -116.99 -12.64 -4.07
N PRO A 899 -117.55 -12.92 -2.88
CA PRO A 899 -116.77 -13.10 -1.65
C PRO A 899 -115.89 -14.37 -1.63
N ASN A 900 -115.89 -15.16 -2.71
CA ASN A 900 -115.05 -16.34 -2.87
C ASN A 900 -114.69 -16.55 -4.34
N LEU A 901 -113.50 -17.10 -4.57
CA LEU A 901 -113.07 -17.63 -5.86
C LEU A 901 -113.45 -19.11 -5.98
N PHE A 902 -113.74 -19.54 -7.20
CA PHE A 902 -114.09 -20.93 -7.47
C PHE A 902 -113.23 -21.51 -8.59
N THR A 903 -112.76 -22.74 -8.38
CA THR A 903 -112.02 -23.51 -9.37
C THR A 903 -112.68 -24.87 -9.59
N GLY A 904 -112.34 -25.51 -10.71
CA GLY A 904 -112.79 -26.86 -11.05
C GLY A 904 -114.18 -26.91 -11.69
N VAL A 905 -114.76 -28.11 -11.77
CA VAL A 905 -116.01 -28.37 -12.52
C VAL A 905 -117.19 -28.47 -11.55
N SER A 906 -118.19 -27.60 -11.72
CA SER A 906 -119.43 -27.67 -10.94
C SER A 906 -120.67 -27.43 -11.82
N GLY A 907 -121.59 -28.40 -11.85
CA GLY A 907 -122.76 -28.33 -12.74
C GLY A 907 -122.36 -28.55 -14.21
N ALA A 908 -122.79 -27.65 -15.11
CA ALA A 908 -122.59 -27.77 -16.55
C ALA A 908 -121.29 -27.14 -17.09
N GLY A 909 -120.34 -26.72 -16.25
CA GLY A 909 -119.10 -26.07 -16.72
C GLY A 909 -117.93 -25.99 -15.71
N GLU A 910 -116.73 -25.85 -16.26
CA GLU A 910 -115.46 -25.52 -15.60
C GLU A 910 -115.41 -24.06 -15.12
N LYS A 911 -114.82 -23.85 -13.94
CA LYS A 911 -114.52 -22.56 -13.32
C LYS A 911 -113.02 -22.40 -13.08
N MET A 912 -112.52 -21.19 -13.26
CA MET A 912 -111.12 -20.82 -13.02
C MET A 912 -111.07 -19.54 -12.18
N GLY A 913 -110.18 -19.50 -11.19
CA GLY A 913 -109.94 -18.33 -10.36
C GLY A 913 -108.84 -17.47 -10.96
N LEU A 914 -108.91 -16.16 -10.78
CA LEU A 914 -107.97 -15.18 -11.30
C LEU A 914 -107.51 -14.31 -10.14
N VAL A 915 -106.21 -14.05 -10.02
CA VAL A 915 -105.65 -13.16 -8.99
C VAL A 915 -104.52 -12.34 -9.59
N ALA A 916 -104.54 -11.02 -9.48
CA ALA A 916 -103.48 -10.12 -9.90
C ALA A 916 -103.03 -9.25 -8.73
N PHE A 917 -101.72 -9.02 -8.62
CA PHE A 917 -101.11 -8.15 -7.60
C PHE A 917 -100.52 -6.90 -8.25
N ASP A 918 -100.64 -5.76 -7.56
CA ASP A 918 -100.03 -4.51 -7.99
C ASP A 918 -98.58 -4.45 -7.50
N LEU A 919 -97.65 -4.51 -8.45
CA LEU A 919 -96.21 -4.49 -8.22
C LEU A 919 -95.59 -3.12 -8.50
N SER A 920 -96.38 -2.06 -8.75
CA SER A 920 -95.83 -0.75 -9.14
C SER A 920 -94.99 -0.08 -8.05
N GLY A 921 -95.06 -0.55 -6.80
CA GLY A 921 -94.24 -0.09 -5.69
C GLY A 921 -92.84 -0.72 -5.66
N ILE A 922 -92.56 -1.69 -6.51
CA ILE A 922 -91.26 -2.37 -6.61
C ILE A 922 -90.46 -1.70 -7.74
N PRO A 923 -89.21 -1.28 -7.49
CA PRO A 923 -88.36 -0.70 -8.55
C PRO A 923 -88.19 -1.66 -9.72
N ALA A 924 -88.19 -1.13 -10.94
CA ALA A 924 -88.18 -1.95 -12.17
C ALA A 924 -86.85 -2.67 -12.41
N ASP A 925 -85.79 -2.16 -11.79
CA ASP A 925 -84.42 -2.69 -11.76
C ASP A 925 -84.14 -3.56 -10.52
N ALA A 926 -85.12 -3.74 -9.64
CA ALA A 926 -84.97 -4.61 -8.47
C ALA A 926 -84.73 -6.06 -8.88
N THR A 927 -83.81 -6.71 -8.18
CA THR A 927 -83.60 -8.16 -8.26
C THR A 927 -84.45 -8.82 -7.18
N ILE A 928 -85.34 -9.72 -7.61
CA ILE A 928 -86.26 -10.43 -6.74
C ILE A 928 -85.58 -11.68 -6.19
N GLU A 929 -85.30 -11.68 -4.90
CA GLU A 929 -84.64 -12.80 -4.24
C GLU A 929 -85.61 -13.93 -3.86
N GLY A 930 -86.88 -13.57 -3.60
CA GLY A 930 -87.91 -14.53 -3.29
C GLY A 930 -89.32 -13.95 -3.39
N ALA A 931 -90.24 -14.70 -4.03
CA ALA A 931 -91.66 -14.35 -4.09
C ALA A 931 -92.56 -15.56 -3.84
N THR A 932 -93.42 -15.50 -2.83
CA THR A 932 -94.35 -16.58 -2.47
C THR A 932 -95.80 -16.13 -2.62
N PHE A 933 -96.53 -16.77 -3.55
CA PHE A 933 -97.97 -16.57 -3.71
C PHE A 933 -98.73 -17.51 -2.77
N SER A 934 -99.69 -16.96 -2.04
CA SER A 934 -100.51 -17.69 -1.07
C SER A 934 -102.00 -17.39 -1.25
N VAL A 935 -102.85 -18.41 -1.13
CA VAL A 935 -104.31 -18.27 -1.11
C VAL A 935 -104.95 -19.24 -0.13
N ARG A 936 -106.03 -18.82 0.55
CA ARG A 936 -106.71 -19.67 1.51
C ARG A 936 -107.77 -20.56 0.84
N ALA A 937 -107.51 -21.86 0.83
CA ALA A 937 -108.45 -22.87 0.35
C ALA A 937 -109.43 -23.28 1.45
N LEU A 938 -110.72 -23.27 1.14
CA LEU A 938 -111.77 -23.71 2.06
C LEU A 938 -111.94 -25.22 2.04
N TYR A 939 -112.51 -25.74 3.13
CA TYR A 939 -112.81 -27.16 3.32
C TYR A 939 -113.49 -27.77 2.09
N ALA A 940 -112.91 -28.85 1.56
CA ALA A 940 -113.55 -29.78 0.65
C ALA A 940 -113.14 -31.21 0.98
N SER A 941 -114.00 -32.20 0.71
CA SER A 941 -113.77 -33.59 1.11
C SER A 941 -112.66 -34.30 0.33
N THR A 942 -112.17 -33.71 -0.76
CA THR A 942 -111.12 -34.27 -1.64
C THR A 942 -109.93 -33.34 -1.71
N ALA A 943 -108.74 -33.87 -1.96
CA ALA A 943 -107.55 -33.08 -2.29
C ALA A 943 -107.58 -32.68 -3.76
N ALA A 944 -106.92 -31.58 -4.13
CA ALA A 944 -106.76 -31.15 -5.51
C ALA A 944 -105.46 -30.38 -5.69
N THR A 945 -104.98 -30.38 -6.93
CA THR A 945 -103.88 -29.52 -7.36
C THR A 945 -104.48 -28.40 -8.19
N LEU A 946 -104.09 -27.16 -7.89
CA LEU A 946 -104.40 -25.99 -8.69
C LEU A 946 -103.13 -25.60 -9.44
N ASP A 947 -103.16 -25.70 -10.76
CA ASP A 947 -102.11 -25.16 -11.60
C ASP A 947 -102.26 -23.65 -11.69
N VAL A 948 -101.13 -22.97 -11.52
CA VAL A 948 -100.99 -21.52 -11.59
C VAL A 948 -100.41 -21.20 -12.96
N HIS A 949 -101.15 -20.43 -13.75
CA HIS A 949 -100.78 -20.02 -15.10
C HIS A 949 -100.65 -18.50 -15.16
N ALA A 950 -99.68 -17.96 -15.90
CA ALA A 950 -99.62 -16.53 -16.15
C ALA A 950 -100.75 -16.09 -17.09
N ILE A 951 -101.47 -15.01 -16.75
CA ILE A 951 -102.48 -14.43 -17.64
C ILE A 951 -101.77 -13.56 -18.69
N THR A 952 -102.14 -13.73 -19.97
CA THR A 952 -101.42 -13.08 -21.08
C THR A 952 -102.17 -11.88 -21.67
N ALA A 953 -103.34 -11.54 -21.14
CA ALA A 953 -104.11 -10.37 -21.57
C ALA A 953 -104.65 -9.57 -20.37
N PRO A 954 -104.77 -8.24 -20.50
CA PRO A 954 -105.28 -7.40 -19.43
C PRO A 954 -106.75 -7.70 -19.15
N TRP A 955 -107.14 -7.64 -17.88
CA TRP A 955 -108.51 -7.83 -17.44
C TRP A 955 -108.83 -6.94 -16.23
N THR A 956 -110.13 -6.76 -15.97
CA THR A 956 -110.60 -6.05 -14.77
C THR A 956 -111.74 -6.83 -14.13
N GLU A 957 -111.86 -6.72 -12.81
CA GLU A 957 -112.93 -7.35 -12.02
C GLU A 957 -114.34 -7.01 -12.53
N ALA A 958 -114.53 -5.80 -13.04
CA ALA A 958 -115.82 -5.33 -13.52
C ALA A 958 -116.23 -5.91 -14.87
N SER A 959 -115.30 -6.47 -15.66
CA SER A 959 -115.57 -6.80 -17.07
C SER A 959 -115.12 -8.19 -17.52
N VAL A 960 -114.29 -8.88 -16.72
CA VAL A 960 -113.77 -10.19 -17.11
C VAL A 960 -114.89 -11.25 -17.13
N THR A 961 -114.92 -12.03 -18.20
CA THR A 961 -115.84 -13.14 -18.40
C THR A 961 -115.10 -14.36 -18.94
N TYR A 962 -115.72 -15.53 -18.96
CA TYR A 962 -115.10 -16.72 -19.53
C TYR A 962 -114.81 -16.55 -21.03
N SER A 963 -115.74 -15.96 -21.80
CA SER A 963 -115.57 -15.70 -23.24
C SER A 963 -114.38 -14.80 -23.55
N THR A 964 -114.00 -13.90 -22.64
CA THR A 964 -112.92 -12.94 -22.86
C THR A 964 -111.55 -13.48 -22.44
N LEU A 965 -111.48 -14.43 -21.51
CA LEU A 965 -110.20 -14.83 -20.90
C LEU A 965 -109.83 -16.32 -21.02
N ASN A 966 -110.76 -17.23 -21.34
CA ASN A 966 -110.49 -18.67 -21.31
C ASN A 966 -109.37 -19.16 -22.26
N ASN A 967 -108.89 -18.31 -23.19
CA ASN A 967 -107.73 -18.62 -24.05
C ASN A 967 -106.63 -17.55 -23.93
N ALA A 968 -106.67 -16.70 -22.90
CA ALA A 968 -105.76 -15.58 -22.71
C ALA A 968 -104.88 -15.79 -21.47
N PHE A 969 -104.32 -16.99 -21.35
CA PHE A 969 -103.33 -17.36 -20.35
C PHE A 969 -102.30 -18.31 -20.99
N ASP A 970 -101.10 -18.36 -20.43
CA ASP A 970 -100.04 -19.25 -20.89
C ASP A 970 -100.38 -20.68 -20.48
N PRO A 971 -100.43 -21.66 -21.42
CA PRO A 971 -100.64 -23.05 -21.06
C PRO A 971 -99.52 -23.65 -20.19
N ALA A 972 -98.34 -23.02 -20.09
CA ALA A 972 -97.29 -23.40 -19.16
C ALA A 972 -97.75 -23.25 -17.70
N VAL A 973 -97.37 -24.21 -16.87
CA VAL A 973 -97.64 -24.18 -15.43
C VAL A 973 -96.47 -23.49 -14.74
N GLU A 974 -96.71 -22.30 -14.21
CA GLU A 974 -95.71 -21.48 -13.51
C GLU A 974 -95.41 -22.07 -12.13
N ALA A 975 -96.47 -22.52 -11.45
CA ALA A 975 -96.39 -23.19 -10.17
C ALA A 975 -97.64 -24.04 -9.95
N SER A 976 -97.65 -24.88 -8.92
CA SER A 976 -98.83 -25.64 -8.53
C SER A 976 -99.09 -25.53 -7.03
N LEU A 977 -100.34 -25.31 -6.65
CA LEU A 977 -100.81 -25.28 -5.27
C LEU A 977 -101.47 -26.61 -4.91
N ALA A 978 -100.95 -27.29 -3.89
CA ALA A 978 -101.54 -28.52 -3.38
C ALA A 978 -102.57 -28.23 -2.28
N ALA A 979 -103.86 -28.30 -2.62
CA ALA A 979 -104.97 -28.11 -1.69
C ALA A 979 -105.36 -29.44 -1.01
N PRO A 980 -105.16 -29.59 0.32
CA PRO A 980 -105.43 -30.84 1.01
C PRO A 980 -106.93 -31.14 1.15
N ALA A 981 -107.26 -32.43 1.33
CA ALA A 981 -108.62 -32.87 1.65
C ALA A 981 -108.96 -32.56 3.12
N ASN A 982 -110.24 -32.30 3.39
CA ASN A 982 -110.81 -32.15 4.73
C ASN A 982 -110.23 -31.03 5.60
N LEU A 983 -109.58 -30.02 5.01
CA LEU A 983 -108.93 -28.94 5.74
C LEU A 983 -109.19 -27.58 5.07
N THR A 984 -109.45 -26.55 5.89
CA THR A 984 -109.36 -25.15 5.46
C THR A 984 -107.96 -24.65 5.82
N THR A 985 -107.12 -24.34 4.83
CA THR A 985 -105.74 -23.91 5.04
C THR A 985 -105.28 -22.93 3.98
N THR A 986 -104.28 -22.12 4.30
CA THR A 986 -103.50 -21.41 3.28
C THR A 986 -102.63 -22.42 2.55
N VAL A 987 -102.64 -22.33 1.23
CA VAL A 987 -101.72 -23.02 0.35
C VAL A 987 -100.86 -21.97 -0.33
N SER A 988 -99.58 -22.29 -0.50
CA SER A 988 -98.60 -21.37 -1.08
C SER A 988 -97.72 -22.08 -2.10
N CYS A 989 -97.19 -21.30 -3.04
CA CYS A 989 -96.21 -21.75 -4.00
C CYS A 989 -95.22 -20.62 -4.29
N ASP A 990 -94.01 -21.01 -4.65
CA ASP A 990 -92.97 -20.11 -5.12
C ASP A 990 -93.33 -19.61 -6.53
N VAL A 991 -93.30 -18.30 -6.72
CA VAL A 991 -93.53 -17.61 -7.99
C VAL A 991 -92.41 -16.60 -8.28
N THR A 992 -91.23 -16.77 -7.68
CA THR A 992 -90.08 -15.85 -7.75
C THR A 992 -89.72 -15.48 -9.19
N ALA A 993 -89.52 -16.48 -10.06
CA ALA A 993 -89.16 -16.25 -11.45
C ALA A 993 -90.25 -15.47 -12.22
N LEU A 994 -91.53 -15.84 -12.03
CA LEU A 994 -92.64 -15.14 -12.67
C LEU A 994 -92.74 -13.68 -12.24
N VAL A 995 -92.52 -13.41 -10.95
CA VAL A 995 -92.53 -12.04 -10.41
C VAL A 995 -91.32 -11.25 -10.89
N GLN A 996 -90.13 -11.85 -10.99
CA GLN A 996 -88.96 -11.21 -11.60
C GLN A 996 -89.21 -10.81 -13.04
N ASP A 997 -89.86 -11.68 -13.83
CA ASP A 997 -90.21 -11.37 -15.22
C ASP A 997 -91.24 -10.23 -15.31
N TRP A 998 -92.16 -10.13 -14.35
CA TRP A 998 -93.10 -9.01 -14.25
C TRP A 998 -92.44 -7.69 -13.87
N VAL A 999 -91.55 -7.70 -12.88
CA VAL A 999 -90.88 -6.48 -12.37
C VAL A 999 -89.90 -5.93 -13.40
N SER A 1000 -89.11 -6.80 -14.03
CA SER A 1000 -88.19 -6.43 -15.11
C SER A 1000 -88.91 -6.00 -16.41
N GLY A 1001 -90.23 -6.23 -16.50
CA GLY A 1001 -91.03 -5.96 -17.69
C GLY A 1001 -90.84 -6.99 -18.83
N ALA A 1002 -90.11 -8.08 -18.59
CA ALA A 1002 -89.97 -9.19 -19.54
C ALA A 1002 -91.33 -9.84 -19.88
N LEU A 1003 -92.23 -9.91 -18.89
CA LEU A 1003 -93.61 -10.33 -19.07
C LEU A 1003 -94.57 -9.24 -18.54
N PRO A 1004 -95.65 -8.90 -19.26
CA PRO A 1004 -96.69 -8.02 -18.72
C PRO A 1004 -97.36 -8.65 -17.49
N ASN A 1005 -97.43 -7.91 -16.37
CA ASN A 1005 -98.17 -8.37 -15.20
C ASN A 1005 -99.69 -8.22 -15.41
N HIS A 1006 -100.36 -9.36 -15.62
CA HIS A 1006 -101.82 -9.47 -15.61
C HIS A 1006 -102.33 -10.44 -14.54
N GLY A 1007 -101.45 -10.86 -13.63
CA GLY A 1007 -101.76 -11.85 -12.59
C GLY A 1007 -101.77 -13.29 -13.07
N VAL A 1008 -102.25 -14.15 -12.18
CA VAL A 1008 -102.32 -15.60 -12.36
C VAL A 1008 -103.74 -16.11 -12.52
N LEU A 1009 -103.88 -17.17 -13.31
CA LEU A 1009 -105.06 -18.00 -13.42
C LEU A 1009 -104.83 -19.31 -12.67
N LEU A 1010 -105.80 -19.67 -11.82
CA LEU A 1010 -105.83 -20.89 -11.03
C LEU A 1010 -106.78 -21.90 -11.67
N ARG A 1011 -106.22 -23.00 -12.17
CA ARG A 1011 -106.96 -24.08 -12.81
C ARG A 1011 -106.85 -25.37 -12.00
N GLU A 1012 -107.99 -25.95 -11.62
CA GLU A 1012 -107.99 -27.19 -10.85
C GLU A 1012 -107.89 -28.41 -11.76
N LEU A 1013 -107.00 -29.35 -11.39
CA LEU A 1013 -106.86 -30.62 -12.09
C LEU A 1013 -107.85 -31.66 -11.57
N GLY A 1014 -108.60 -32.29 -12.48
CA GLY A 1014 -109.52 -33.40 -12.18
C GLY A 1014 -110.98 -33.00 -12.00
N ALA A 1015 -111.85 -33.95 -11.65
CA ALA A 1015 -113.32 -33.77 -11.62
C ALA A 1015 -113.87 -33.10 -10.34
N GLY A 1016 -113.07 -32.27 -9.67
CA GLY A 1016 -113.39 -31.61 -8.40
C GLY A 1016 -113.84 -30.16 -8.54
N LYS A 1017 -114.24 -29.55 -7.42
CA LYS A 1017 -114.41 -28.09 -7.31
C LYS A 1017 -113.83 -27.60 -5.98
N ARG A 1018 -113.17 -26.45 -5.99
CA ARG A 1018 -112.69 -25.77 -4.77
C ARG A 1018 -113.33 -24.40 -4.62
N THR A 1019 -113.44 -23.98 -3.36
CA THR A 1019 -113.73 -22.61 -2.98
C THR A 1019 -112.48 -22.04 -2.30
N LEU A 1020 -112.01 -20.90 -2.79
CA LEU A 1020 -110.89 -20.16 -2.24
C LEU A 1020 -111.39 -18.81 -1.74
N ARG A 1021 -110.69 -18.23 -0.76
CA ARG A 1021 -110.96 -16.87 -0.33
C ARG A 1021 -110.59 -15.88 -1.42
N SER A 1022 -111.48 -14.92 -1.63
CA SER A 1022 -111.25 -13.81 -2.54
C SER A 1022 -110.59 -12.63 -1.80
N SER A 1023 -110.19 -11.61 -2.55
CA SER A 1023 -109.62 -10.38 -1.98
C SER A 1023 -110.66 -9.54 -1.22
N GLU A 1024 -111.97 -9.81 -1.40
CA GLU A 1024 -113.07 -9.21 -0.63
C GLU A 1024 -113.23 -9.81 0.78
N GLU A 1025 -112.51 -10.87 1.13
CA GLU A 1025 -112.64 -11.53 2.44
C GLU A 1025 -112.40 -10.51 3.58
N PRO A 1026 -113.32 -10.34 4.56
CA PRO A 1026 -113.15 -9.38 5.64
C PRO A 1026 -111.92 -9.61 6.50
N ASN A 1027 -111.50 -10.87 6.69
CA ASN A 1027 -110.26 -11.19 7.39
C ASN A 1027 -109.06 -11.06 6.44
N VAL A 1028 -108.29 -9.98 6.60
CA VAL A 1028 -107.13 -9.65 5.76
C VAL A 1028 -106.10 -10.78 5.72
N ALA A 1029 -105.88 -11.50 6.82
CA ALA A 1029 -104.93 -12.62 6.89
C ALA A 1029 -105.36 -13.84 6.06
N GLU A 1030 -106.60 -13.87 5.55
CA GLU A 1030 -107.12 -14.95 4.70
C GLU A 1030 -107.16 -14.61 3.21
N ARG A 1031 -106.86 -13.35 2.85
CA ARG A 1031 -106.87 -12.90 1.45
C ARG A 1031 -105.72 -13.53 0.68
N PRO A 1032 -105.84 -13.62 -0.66
CA PRO A 1032 -104.68 -13.87 -1.51
C PRO A 1032 -103.56 -12.86 -1.22
N ARG A 1033 -102.32 -13.35 -1.09
CA ARG A 1033 -101.14 -12.57 -0.69
C ARG A 1033 -99.93 -12.98 -1.52
N LEU A 1034 -99.07 -12.02 -1.81
CA LEU A 1034 -97.75 -12.22 -2.38
C LEU A 1034 -96.69 -11.65 -1.42
N ASP A 1035 -95.85 -12.52 -0.86
CA ASP A 1035 -94.70 -12.13 -0.03
C ASP A 1035 -93.46 -12.03 -0.91
N LEU A 1036 -92.76 -10.89 -0.89
CA LEU A 1036 -91.72 -10.53 -1.85
C LEU A 1036 -90.50 -9.92 -1.14
N CYS A 1037 -89.29 -10.42 -1.40
CA CYS A 1037 -88.04 -9.79 -0.97
C CYS A 1037 -87.21 -9.41 -2.19
N TYR A 1038 -86.61 -8.22 -2.17
CA TYR A 1038 -85.82 -7.70 -3.28
C TYR A 1038 -84.69 -6.79 -2.80
N VAL A 1039 -83.61 -6.78 -3.57
CA VAL A 1039 -82.53 -5.78 -3.46
C VAL A 1039 -82.67 -4.79 -4.60
N THR A 1040 -82.33 -3.53 -4.34
CA THR A 1040 -82.16 -2.51 -5.38
C THR A 1040 -80.68 -2.41 -5.70
N PRO A 1041 -80.30 -2.44 -6.98
CA PRO A 1041 -78.92 -2.15 -7.38
C PRO A 1041 -78.54 -0.67 -7.18
#